data_AF-A0A852RNV6-F1
#
_entry.id   AF-A0A852RNV6-F1
#
_cell.length_a   1.000
_cell.length_b   1.000
_cell.length_c   1.000
_cell.angle_alpha   90.00
_cell.angle_beta   90.00
_cell.angle_gamma   90.00
#
_symmetry.space_group_name_H-M   'P 1'
#
loop_
_entity.id
_entity.type
_entity.pdbx_description
1 polymer ?
#
loop_
_entity_poly.entity_id
_entity_poly.type
_entity_poly.pdbx_seq_one_letter_code
_entity_poly.pdbx_strand_id
1 'polypeptide(L)'
;MSPDSSGSDNVEPLESHRQALEQFAEELLRPYIERVTAGHLVREPKEFNDPIWGTIRLSPLEVTILDSPLLQRLRRIRQLGVVHLVYMAATHTRLEHSLGVVHEVQQIVASLNARGIVNVSPESSKVINDSLLETLRLAALCHDVGHGAMSHVSEFALEGNRECRSLIQAFGAQADTSHDSQLSEMAAYYLLGSPAFGQLLRITRARLGLPPKDDQASLMQKLIIGARIDDEIVLAHEIISGPYDADKLDYLARDATMCGVPIVSDVTRLIQKVRATRAVPDQLPAPLQTSLSNRPHGYIIMGLARSGGSTLMELALARVLMFDKVYRHHAVRAAESMVFEIVSRLADLTDCRPGIVPLLLSDEQLLDLTETSVLQFINRQADQLSSNELAMVGTIADLAERLRHRRLFVRGFAIAGTMTNDTFKDDEDHASGLKLFLQDLGNPTTRSRIKAAIVDRLRQIIVTLDLNDAFDHLEPHLDSYIQLSPPKSAPKTLGTDTDHAFLVDEDGRLTSFNDDAPETAGWSDAYIATHDLGHVFCPSELAPYVFLAAEAELRATHAVHLPASMLPYAKQSREALDQIRRDLTKAGFYDDLPTDLRPDPRAFGHAAFDTRVASAVKKLDGYVGPVMGDDQVRGNTTRAATARLRNFLKQFDNDNEQFIELALRLLEGTRQITRLDLREALLGLLETHPTFAGANLCALGSLKDSSAIFANLALDAGRDHDMHARDLRDALQEERPIVFIDDFIGKGSQTKDIIQTWLGLERTEDLDEDRDELGTVQQELLRGRQLGFVYVAGLTDGKPALEDFLSEQALDGTVHVHLPQSEIPTLDSVLGADENFADFKAFLKDAGMRALINHHGKARTDEWRAERALGYGGHALLFTSMFNTPTTTLTALWAGSDSAVWQPIFPRRNKN
;
A
#
# COMPACT_ATOMS: atom_id res chain seq x y z
N MET A 1 5.52 -11.34 42.07
CA MET A 1 5.06 -12.61 42.68
C MET A 1 5.61 -13.73 41.82
N SER A 2 6.25 -14.70 42.46
CA SER A 2 6.99 -15.79 41.83
C SER A 2 6.13 -16.62 40.86
N PRO A 3 6.72 -17.19 39.79
CA PRO A 3 6.02 -18.12 38.92
C PRO A 3 5.94 -19.47 39.61
N ASP A 4 4.71 -19.95 39.83
CA ASP A 4 4.45 -21.27 40.38
C ASP A 4 4.55 -22.31 39.27
N SER A 5 5.35 -23.33 39.54
CA SER A 5 5.60 -24.49 38.70
C SER A 5 4.43 -25.47 38.77
N SER A 6 3.70 -25.62 37.67
CA SER A 6 2.91 -26.82 37.37
C SER A 6 3.35 -27.37 36.02
N GLY A 7 4.44 -28.14 36.04
CA GLY A 7 4.86 -28.95 34.90
C GLY A 7 4.00 -30.20 34.79
N SER A 8 3.20 -30.30 33.74
CA SER A 8 2.82 -31.59 33.11
C SER A 8 2.04 -31.50 31.77
N ASP A 9 2.00 -30.38 31.03
CA ASP A 9 1.24 -30.27 29.76
C ASP A 9 2.03 -29.73 28.55
N ASN A 10 3.38 -29.68 28.60
CA ASN A 10 4.22 -29.25 27.47
C ASN A 10 4.93 -30.44 26.79
N VAL A 11 4.16 -31.43 26.32
CA VAL A 11 4.65 -32.36 25.29
C VAL A 11 4.54 -31.63 23.95
N GLU A 12 5.67 -31.19 23.41
CA GLU A 12 5.82 -30.13 22.40
C GLU A 12 4.91 -30.26 21.17
N PRO A 13 4.30 -29.16 20.68
CA PRO A 13 3.53 -29.13 19.43
C PRO A 13 4.26 -29.73 18.21
N LEU A 14 5.58 -29.65 18.16
CA LEU A 14 6.40 -30.20 17.08
C LEU A 14 6.40 -31.74 17.08
N GLU A 15 6.54 -32.37 18.24
CA GLU A 15 6.63 -33.84 18.35
C GLU A 15 5.30 -34.50 17.97
N SER A 16 4.17 -33.93 18.36
CA SER A 16 2.86 -34.46 17.94
C SER A 16 2.58 -34.20 16.45
N HIS A 17 3.09 -33.10 15.86
CA HIS A 17 3.01 -32.90 14.41
C HIS A 17 3.88 -33.91 13.63
N ARG A 18 5.10 -34.16 14.13
CA ARG A 18 5.97 -35.21 13.61
C ARG A 18 5.29 -36.58 13.64
N GLN A 19 4.65 -36.95 14.75
CA GLN A 19 3.92 -38.23 14.87
C GLN A 19 2.80 -38.34 13.82
N ALA A 20 2.10 -37.25 13.51
CA ALA A 20 1.08 -37.26 12.46
C ALA A 20 1.68 -37.50 11.06
N LEU A 21 2.84 -36.92 10.75
CA LEU A 21 3.56 -37.15 9.50
C LEU A 21 4.11 -38.58 9.40
N GLU A 22 4.67 -39.11 10.49
CA GLU A 22 5.14 -40.49 10.56
C GLU A 22 3.97 -41.49 10.39
N GLN A 23 2.81 -41.22 11.00
CA GLN A 23 1.61 -42.00 10.80
C GLN A 23 1.12 -41.96 9.35
N PHE A 24 1.11 -40.78 8.73
CA PHE A 24 0.77 -40.62 7.31
C PHE A 24 1.69 -41.44 6.41
N ALA A 25 3.01 -41.43 6.67
CA ALA A 25 3.96 -42.27 5.95
C ALA A 25 3.71 -43.77 6.17
N GLU A 26 3.43 -44.19 7.40
CA GLU A 26 3.13 -45.58 7.76
C GLU A 26 1.87 -46.09 7.02
N GLU A 27 0.79 -45.31 7.00
CA GLU A 27 -0.46 -45.66 6.31
C GLU A 27 -0.26 -45.87 4.80
N LEU A 28 0.54 -45.01 4.16
CA LEU A 28 0.84 -45.12 2.73
C LEU A 28 1.85 -46.22 2.40
N LEU A 29 2.87 -46.41 3.24
CA LEU A 29 3.99 -47.28 2.92
C LEU A 29 3.81 -48.71 3.39
N ARG A 30 3.11 -48.99 4.50
CA ARG A 30 3.01 -50.36 5.04
C ARG A 30 2.51 -51.40 4.02
N PRO A 31 1.39 -51.18 3.29
CA PRO A 31 0.93 -52.15 2.28
C PRO A 31 1.95 -52.34 1.15
N TYR A 32 2.68 -51.28 0.80
CA TYR A 32 3.71 -51.32 -0.23
C TYR A 32 4.98 -52.05 0.24
N ILE A 33 5.39 -51.84 1.49
CA ILE A 33 6.50 -52.53 2.12
C ILE A 33 6.24 -54.04 2.17
N GLU A 34 5.01 -54.46 2.52
CA GLU A 34 4.62 -55.88 2.48
C GLU A 34 4.75 -56.47 1.08
N ARG A 35 4.31 -55.73 0.05
CA ARG A 35 4.46 -56.13 -1.36
C ARG A 35 5.93 -56.29 -1.77
N VAL A 36 6.79 -55.31 -1.45
CA VAL A 36 8.24 -55.37 -1.73
C VAL A 36 8.89 -56.51 -0.95
N THR A 37 8.47 -56.72 0.31
CA THR A 37 8.90 -57.83 1.16
C THR A 37 8.52 -59.17 0.54
N ALA A 38 7.37 -59.30 -0.12
CA ALA A 38 6.99 -60.51 -0.85
C ALA A 38 7.78 -60.72 -2.16
N GLY A 39 8.70 -59.81 -2.52
CA GLY A 39 9.55 -59.92 -3.70
C GLY A 39 8.99 -59.25 -4.96
N HIS A 40 7.87 -58.51 -4.85
CA HIS A 40 7.25 -57.78 -5.96
C HIS A 40 7.85 -56.36 -6.08
N LEU A 41 9.08 -56.30 -6.60
CA LEU A 41 9.79 -55.06 -6.91
C LEU A 41 10.41 -55.10 -8.31
N VAL A 42 10.78 -53.93 -8.82
CA VAL A 42 11.47 -53.81 -10.11
C VAL A 42 12.93 -54.19 -9.94
N ARG A 43 13.44 -55.05 -10.83
CA ARG A 43 14.84 -55.55 -10.81
C ARG A 43 15.73 -54.96 -11.89
N GLU A 44 15.12 -54.40 -12.93
CA GLU A 44 15.84 -53.80 -14.06
C GLU A 44 15.71 -52.27 -14.03
N PRO A 45 16.71 -51.52 -14.51
CA PRO A 45 16.58 -50.09 -14.72
C PRO A 45 15.39 -49.77 -15.64
N LYS A 46 14.77 -48.62 -15.43
CA LYS A 46 13.62 -48.17 -16.24
C LYS A 46 13.91 -46.83 -16.89
N GLU A 47 13.46 -46.69 -18.13
CA GLU A 47 13.57 -45.46 -18.91
C GLU A 47 12.20 -44.77 -18.96
N PHE A 48 12.21 -43.45 -18.74
CA PHE A 48 11.05 -42.58 -18.78
C PHE A 48 11.31 -41.50 -19.83
N ASN A 49 10.31 -41.20 -20.66
CA ASN A 49 10.41 -40.11 -21.62
C ASN A 49 9.84 -38.84 -21.00
N ASP A 50 10.68 -37.83 -20.85
CA ASP A 50 10.37 -36.51 -20.34
C ASP A 50 10.40 -35.49 -21.48
N PRO A 51 9.43 -34.56 -21.55
CA PRO A 51 9.35 -33.59 -22.66
C PRO A 51 10.45 -32.52 -22.62
N ILE A 52 11.11 -32.31 -21.48
CA ILE A 52 12.16 -31.30 -21.31
C ILE A 52 13.53 -31.94 -21.55
N TRP A 53 13.81 -33.06 -20.88
CA TRP A 53 15.14 -33.67 -20.83
C TRP A 53 15.29 -34.93 -21.69
N GLY A 54 14.24 -35.34 -22.40
CA GLY A 54 14.24 -36.56 -23.19
C GLY A 54 14.22 -37.82 -22.30
N THR A 55 15.09 -38.79 -22.57
CA THR A 55 15.07 -40.06 -21.84
C THR A 55 15.79 -39.96 -20.49
N ILE A 56 15.03 -40.16 -19.42
CA ILE A 56 15.52 -40.23 -18.03
C ILE A 56 15.57 -41.69 -17.58
N ARG A 57 16.74 -42.16 -17.15
CA ARG A 57 16.94 -43.53 -16.67
C ARG A 57 17.01 -43.57 -15.14
N LEU A 58 16.22 -44.45 -14.54
CA LEU A 58 16.24 -44.75 -13.11
C LEU A 58 16.75 -46.17 -12.82
N SER A 59 17.48 -46.32 -11.72
CA SER A 59 17.95 -47.59 -11.19
C SER A 59 16.79 -48.41 -10.56
N PRO A 60 16.94 -49.72 -10.36
CA PRO A 60 15.91 -50.55 -9.72
C PRO A 60 15.51 -50.06 -8.31
N LEU A 61 16.47 -49.50 -7.55
CA LEU A 61 16.23 -48.91 -6.24
C LEU A 61 15.34 -47.67 -6.38
N GLU A 62 15.71 -46.73 -7.25
CA GLU A 62 14.95 -45.49 -7.52
C GLU A 62 13.55 -45.80 -8.03
N VAL A 63 13.38 -46.76 -8.94
CA VAL A 63 12.06 -47.17 -9.45
C VAL A 63 11.20 -47.75 -8.33
N THR A 64 11.79 -48.55 -7.43
CA THR A 64 11.04 -49.12 -6.30
C THR A 64 10.59 -48.03 -5.32
N ILE A 65 11.39 -46.97 -5.11
CA ILE A 65 10.98 -45.83 -4.28
C ILE A 65 9.94 -44.97 -5.01
N LEU A 66 10.14 -44.70 -6.30
CA LEU A 66 9.19 -43.99 -7.16
C LEU A 66 7.82 -44.65 -7.15
N ASP A 67 7.75 -45.97 -7.27
CA ASP A 67 6.51 -46.75 -7.33
C ASP A 67 5.77 -46.85 -5.96
N SER A 68 6.34 -46.29 -4.89
CA SER A 68 5.66 -46.22 -3.59
C SER A 68 4.45 -45.27 -3.63
N PRO A 69 3.37 -45.55 -2.88
CA PRO A 69 2.22 -44.64 -2.79
C PRO A 69 2.59 -43.23 -2.33
N LEU A 70 3.62 -43.13 -1.49
CA LEU A 70 4.15 -41.86 -0.98
C LEU A 70 4.61 -40.95 -2.12
N LEU A 71 5.38 -41.46 -3.09
CA LEU A 71 5.82 -40.69 -4.25
C LEU A 71 4.74 -40.62 -5.34
N GLN A 72 4.04 -41.71 -5.63
CA GLN A 72 3.01 -41.74 -6.67
C GLN A 72 1.88 -40.73 -6.44
N ARG A 73 1.63 -40.30 -5.19
CA ARG A 73 0.65 -39.25 -4.91
C ARG A 73 1.01 -37.91 -5.60
N LEU A 74 2.29 -37.62 -5.84
CA LEU A 74 2.77 -36.40 -6.52
C LEU A 74 2.28 -36.28 -7.97
N ARG A 75 1.74 -37.35 -8.56
CA ARG A 75 1.01 -37.28 -9.85
C ARG A 75 -0.26 -36.44 -9.80
N ARG A 76 -0.79 -36.19 -8.60
CA ARG A 76 -2.04 -35.45 -8.39
C ARG A 76 -1.82 -34.10 -7.72
N ILE A 77 -0.56 -33.66 -7.66
CA ILE A 77 -0.13 -32.40 -7.08
C ILE A 77 0.57 -31.60 -8.19
N ARG A 78 -0.10 -30.58 -8.72
CA ARG A 78 0.43 -29.73 -9.78
C ARG A 78 1.58 -28.90 -9.25
N GLN A 79 2.63 -28.74 -10.07
CA GLN A 79 3.82 -27.96 -9.72
C GLN A 79 3.44 -26.53 -9.30
N LEU A 80 2.58 -25.92 -10.11
CA LEU A 80 2.19 -24.51 -10.02
C LEU A 80 0.76 -24.31 -9.50
N GLY A 81 0.19 -25.31 -8.83
CA GLY A 81 -1.16 -25.24 -8.24
C GLY A 81 -2.22 -24.71 -9.22
N VAL A 82 -2.73 -23.50 -8.97
CA VAL A 82 -3.81 -22.86 -9.73
C VAL A 82 -3.36 -22.18 -11.03
N VAL A 83 -2.06 -22.12 -11.34
CA VAL A 83 -1.55 -21.44 -12.54
C VAL A 83 -2.18 -21.97 -13.83
N HIS A 84 -2.55 -23.26 -13.88
CA HIS A 84 -3.22 -23.88 -15.01
C HIS A 84 -4.58 -23.22 -15.38
N LEU A 85 -5.21 -22.50 -14.45
CA LEU A 85 -6.45 -21.74 -14.71
C LEU A 85 -6.21 -20.49 -15.56
N VAL A 86 -4.95 -20.05 -15.67
CA VAL A 86 -4.50 -18.92 -16.49
C VAL A 86 -3.67 -19.41 -17.68
N TYR A 87 -2.68 -20.26 -17.40
CA TYR A 87 -1.78 -20.87 -18.38
C TYR A 87 -2.20 -22.32 -18.62
N MET A 88 -3.08 -22.55 -19.58
CA MET A 88 -3.80 -23.82 -19.75
C MET A 88 -2.92 -25.08 -19.89
N ALA A 89 -1.67 -24.93 -20.36
CA ALA A 89 -0.73 -26.04 -20.51
C ALA A 89 0.12 -26.32 -19.25
N ALA A 90 0.06 -25.46 -18.23
CA ALA A 90 0.78 -25.59 -16.95
C ALA A 90 0.12 -26.64 -16.03
N THR A 91 -0.17 -27.83 -16.57
CA THR A 91 -0.80 -28.95 -15.85
C THR A 91 0.21 -29.94 -15.27
N HIS A 92 1.51 -29.63 -15.41
CA HIS A 92 2.58 -30.51 -14.98
C HIS A 92 2.60 -30.69 -13.45
N THR A 93 3.11 -31.83 -13.01
CA THR A 93 3.03 -32.26 -11.61
C THR A 93 4.39 -32.37 -10.95
N ARG A 94 4.39 -32.37 -9.61
CA ARG A 94 5.60 -32.50 -8.79
C ARG A 94 6.38 -33.80 -9.08
N LEU A 95 5.71 -34.84 -9.59
CA LEU A 95 6.36 -36.12 -9.89
C LEU A 95 7.32 -36.03 -11.08
N GLU A 96 6.88 -35.48 -12.22
CA GLU A 96 7.76 -35.36 -13.38
C GLU A 96 8.87 -34.33 -13.16
N HIS A 97 8.60 -33.28 -12.37
CA HIS A 97 9.63 -32.39 -11.86
C HIS A 97 10.68 -33.17 -11.05
N SER A 98 10.28 -33.99 -10.08
CA SER A 98 11.20 -34.83 -9.30
C SER A 98 12.07 -35.75 -10.18
N LEU A 99 11.52 -36.28 -11.29
CA LEU A 99 12.30 -37.06 -12.26
C LEU A 99 13.32 -36.20 -13.02
N GLY A 100 12.92 -34.98 -13.39
CA GLY A 100 13.80 -34.00 -14.00
C GLY A 100 14.95 -33.58 -13.09
N VAL A 101 14.69 -33.34 -11.81
CA VAL A 101 15.75 -33.06 -10.83
C VAL A 101 16.75 -34.23 -10.74
N VAL A 102 16.30 -35.48 -10.80
CA VAL A 102 17.19 -36.66 -10.87
C VAL A 102 18.07 -36.65 -12.12
N HIS A 103 17.53 -36.19 -13.26
CA HIS A 103 18.31 -36.01 -14.49
C HIS A 103 19.38 -34.93 -14.29
N GLU A 104 19.01 -33.77 -13.77
CA GLU A 104 19.93 -32.65 -13.58
C GLU A 104 21.06 -32.99 -12.58
N VAL A 105 20.75 -33.67 -11.47
CA VAL A 105 21.79 -34.20 -10.56
C VAL A 105 22.77 -35.10 -11.31
N GLN A 106 22.27 -35.99 -12.19
CA GLN A 106 23.13 -36.87 -12.98
C GLN A 106 24.04 -36.10 -13.93
N GLN A 107 23.52 -35.04 -14.58
CA GLN A 107 24.30 -34.22 -15.50
C GLN A 107 25.36 -33.39 -14.78
N ILE A 108 25.01 -32.76 -13.65
CA ILE A 108 25.95 -32.01 -12.80
C ILE A 108 27.09 -32.91 -12.35
N VAL A 109 26.77 -34.09 -11.78
CA VAL A 109 27.78 -35.03 -11.28
C VAL A 109 28.63 -35.61 -12.41
N ALA A 110 28.02 -35.95 -13.56
CA ALA A 110 28.78 -36.42 -14.72
C ALA A 110 29.75 -35.34 -15.24
N SER A 111 29.30 -34.09 -15.27
CA SER A 111 30.09 -32.93 -15.68
C SER A 111 31.28 -32.68 -14.74
N LEU A 112 31.07 -32.80 -13.42
CA LEU A 112 32.12 -32.72 -12.40
C LEU A 112 33.13 -33.85 -12.53
N ASN A 113 32.65 -35.10 -12.56
CA ASN A 113 33.50 -36.28 -12.64
C ASN A 113 34.32 -36.36 -13.93
N ALA A 114 33.78 -35.87 -15.06
CA ALA A 114 34.51 -35.82 -16.33
C ALA A 114 35.68 -34.82 -16.33
N ARG A 115 35.62 -33.80 -15.47
CA ARG A 115 36.62 -32.72 -15.42
C ARG A 115 37.61 -32.86 -14.28
N GLY A 116 37.25 -33.62 -13.25
CA GLY A 116 38.07 -33.78 -12.06
C GLY A 116 38.19 -32.49 -11.24
N ILE A 117 39.24 -32.43 -10.42
CA ILE A 117 39.54 -31.30 -9.54
C ILE A 117 40.63 -30.46 -10.19
N VAL A 118 40.38 -29.17 -10.41
CA VAL A 118 41.21 -28.28 -11.27
C VAL A 118 42.69 -28.24 -10.86
N ASN A 119 42.98 -28.16 -9.56
CA ASN A 119 44.33 -27.98 -9.03
C ASN A 119 44.94 -29.25 -8.41
N VAL A 120 44.38 -30.42 -8.76
CA VAL A 120 44.90 -31.72 -8.37
C VAL A 120 45.29 -32.46 -9.64
N SER A 121 46.42 -33.17 -9.62
CA SER A 121 46.79 -34.04 -10.74
C SER A 121 45.66 -35.03 -11.03
N PRO A 122 45.41 -35.44 -12.28
CA PRO A 122 44.31 -36.35 -12.61
C PRO A 122 44.41 -37.63 -11.79
N GLU A 123 43.68 -37.70 -10.68
CA GLU A 123 43.51 -38.93 -9.94
C GLU A 123 42.50 -39.79 -10.72
N SER A 124 42.66 -41.11 -10.66
CA SER A 124 41.70 -42.05 -11.24
C SER A 124 40.37 -42.13 -10.46
N SER A 125 40.16 -41.24 -9.46
CA SER A 125 39.02 -41.21 -8.55
C SER A 125 37.96 -40.20 -9.05
N LYS A 126 36.69 -40.59 -8.96
CA LYS A 126 35.55 -39.69 -9.23
C LYS A 126 35.48 -38.63 -8.11
N VAL A 127 35.21 -37.37 -8.46
CA VAL A 127 34.94 -36.29 -7.49
C VAL A 127 33.76 -36.69 -6.60
N ILE A 128 32.68 -37.14 -7.20
CA ILE A 128 31.50 -37.70 -6.53
C ILE A 128 31.42 -39.18 -6.87
N ASN A 129 31.61 -40.03 -5.86
CA ASN A 129 31.55 -41.48 -6.01
C ASN A 129 30.10 -41.99 -6.22
N ASP A 130 29.96 -43.25 -6.65
CA ASP A 130 28.66 -43.82 -7.00
C ASP A 130 27.72 -43.95 -5.80
N SER A 131 28.24 -44.14 -4.58
CA SER A 131 27.44 -44.21 -3.34
C SER A 131 26.84 -42.84 -2.99
N LEU A 132 27.61 -41.76 -3.14
CA LEU A 132 27.15 -40.40 -2.91
C LEU A 132 26.17 -39.96 -4.01
N LEU A 133 26.47 -40.27 -5.28
CA LEU A 133 25.57 -40.02 -6.40
C LEU A 133 24.20 -40.70 -6.20
N GLU A 134 24.17 -41.95 -5.74
CA GLU A 134 22.91 -42.66 -5.45
C GLU A 134 22.10 -41.94 -4.35
N THR A 135 22.76 -41.47 -3.28
CA THR A 135 22.08 -40.68 -2.24
C THR A 135 21.57 -39.34 -2.76
N LEU A 136 22.35 -38.62 -3.57
CA LEU A 136 21.94 -37.37 -4.20
C LEU A 136 20.72 -37.57 -5.11
N ARG A 137 20.74 -38.63 -5.94
CA ARG A 137 19.62 -38.95 -6.84
C ARG A 137 18.37 -39.38 -6.08
N LEU A 138 18.49 -40.16 -5.00
CA LEU A 138 17.33 -40.52 -4.17
C LEU A 138 16.77 -39.31 -3.41
N ALA A 139 17.63 -38.41 -2.92
CA ALA A 139 17.17 -37.15 -2.33
C ALA A 139 16.47 -36.27 -3.37
N ALA A 140 17.03 -36.13 -4.58
CA ALA A 140 16.40 -35.42 -5.68
C ALA A 140 15.03 -36.01 -6.06
N LEU A 141 14.89 -37.34 -6.10
CA LEU A 141 13.62 -38.00 -6.37
C LEU A 141 12.55 -37.70 -5.29
N CYS A 142 12.98 -37.45 -4.05
CA CYS A 142 12.12 -37.34 -2.88
C CYS A 142 12.01 -35.92 -2.30
N HIS A 143 12.71 -34.92 -2.84
CA HIS A 143 12.79 -33.59 -2.22
C HIS A 143 11.39 -32.95 -2.06
N ASP A 144 10.53 -33.16 -3.06
CA ASP A 144 9.15 -32.65 -3.09
C ASP A 144 8.11 -33.54 -2.40
N VAL A 145 8.53 -34.62 -1.71
CA VAL A 145 7.60 -35.56 -1.06
C VAL A 145 6.79 -34.94 0.09
N GLY A 146 7.13 -33.73 0.51
CA GLY A 146 6.37 -32.97 1.50
C GLY A 146 5.26 -32.08 0.93
N HIS A 147 5.20 -31.88 -0.40
CA HIS A 147 4.19 -31.01 -1.01
C HIS A 147 2.77 -31.62 -0.99
N GLY A 148 1.82 -30.88 -0.42
CA GLY A 148 0.39 -31.18 -0.42
C GLY A 148 -0.37 -30.53 -1.59
N ALA A 149 -1.70 -30.61 -1.54
CA ALA A 149 -2.59 -30.02 -2.54
C ALA A 149 -2.25 -28.54 -2.79
N MET A 150 -2.27 -28.13 -4.06
CA MET A 150 -1.95 -26.78 -4.54
C MET A 150 -0.51 -26.30 -4.25
N SER A 151 0.42 -27.22 -3.91
CA SER A 151 1.85 -26.91 -3.70
C SER A 151 2.05 -25.73 -2.72
N HIS A 152 2.89 -24.74 -3.05
CA HIS A 152 3.17 -23.59 -2.18
C HIS A 152 1.95 -22.72 -1.90
N VAL A 153 0.87 -22.81 -2.69
CA VAL A 153 -0.34 -22.00 -2.47
C VAL A 153 -0.96 -22.35 -1.11
N SER A 154 -1.10 -23.64 -0.79
CA SER A 154 -1.65 -24.06 0.52
C SER A 154 -0.70 -23.77 1.68
N GLU A 155 0.60 -23.75 1.42
CA GLU A 155 1.60 -23.36 2.42
C GLU A 155 1.49 -21.87 2.77
N PHE A 156 1.43 -21.00 1.76
CA PHE A 156 1.20 -19.57 1.93
C PHE A 156 -0.13 -19.27 2.64
N ALA A 157 -1.17 -20.07 2.39
CA ALA A 157 -2.44 -19.98 3.11
C ALA A 157 -2.29 -20.19 4.63
N LEU A 158 -1.36 -21.05 5.03
CA LEU A 158 -1.14 -21.45 6.42
C LEU A 158 -0.06 -20.61 7.12
N GLU A 159 0.69 -19.77 6.43
CA GLU A 159 1.70 -18.86 7.03
C GLU A 159 1.09 -17.92 8.09
N GLY A 160 -0.17 -17.52 7.93
CA GLY A 160 -0.88 -16.70 8.91
C GLY A 160 -1.23 -17.46 10.21
N ASN A 161 -1.34 -18.78 10.14
CA ASN A 161 -1.74 -19.63 11.26
C ASN A 161 -0.65 -19.63 12.35
N ARG A 162 -1.06 -19.43 13.61
CA ARG A 162 -0.14 -19.33 14.74
C ARG A 162 0.58 -20.65 15.02
N GLU A 163 -0.11 -21.78 14.92
CA GLU A 163 0.48 -23.10 15.14
C GLU A 163 1.53 -23.41 14.08
N CYS A 164 1.21 -23.22 12.79
CA CYS A 164 2.15 -23.44 11.69
C CYS A 164 3.42 -22.61 11.84
N ARG A 165 3.32 -21.32 12.21
CA ARG A 165 4.51 -20.48 12.46
C ARG A 165 5.36 -21.00 13.61
N SER A 166 4.72 -21.44 14.70
CA SER A 166 5.43 -22.04 15.83
C SER A 166 6.10 -23.37 15.45
N LEU A 167 5.49 -24.18 14.58
CA LEU A 167 6.08 -25.43 14.07
C LEU A 167 7.34 -25.17 13.24
N ILE A 168 7.27 -24.25 12.28
CA ILE A 168 8.43 -23.89 11.43
C ILE A 168 9.60 -23.40 12.29
N GLN A 169 9.33 -22.50 13.25
CA GLN A 169 10.36 -21.97 14.13
C GLN A 169 10.97 -23.06 15.02
N ALA A 170 10.15 -23.94 15.60
CA ALA A 170 10.62 -25.04 16.43
C ALA A 170 11.45 -26.06 15.61
N PHE A 171 11.02 -26.35 14.39
CA PHE A 171 11.74 -27.20 13.45
C PHE A 171 13.11 -26.63 13.09
N GLY A 172 13.19 -25.35 12.71
CA GLY A 172 14.46 -24.71 12.37
C GLY A 172 15.48 -24.76 13.52
N ALA A 173 15.02 -24.60 14.77
CA ALA A 173 15.87 -24.75 15.96
C ALA A 173 16.32 -26.21 16.21
N GLN A 174 15.49 -27.20 15.89
CA GLN A 174 15.83 -28.62 16.01
C GLN A 174 16.81 -29.09 14.92
N ALA A 175 16.57 -28.67 13.69
CA ALA A 175 17.27 -29.13 12.51
C ALA A 175 18.54 -28.33 12.19
N ASP A 176 18.81 -27.25 12.92
CA ASP A 176 19.97 -26.36 12.75
C ASP A 176 20.08 -25.85 11.30
N THR A 177 18.94 -25.41 10.73
CA THR A 177 18.86 -24.94 9.35
C THR A 177 19.47 -23.55 9.21
N SER A 178 20.20 -23.32 8.12
CA SER A 178 20.79 -22.02 7.80
C SER A 178 19.80 -21.03 7.15
N HIS A 179 18.61 -21.49 6.78
CA HIS A 179 17.56 -20.71 6.11
C HIS A 179 16.18 -20.92 6.74
N ASP A 180 15.25 -20.03 6.39
CA ASP A 180 13.84 -20.12 6.79
C ASP A 180 13.20 -21.37 6.15
N SER A 181 12.87 -22.36 6.97
CA SER A 181 12.29 -23.63 6.49
C SER A 181 10.84 -23.47 6.06
N GLN A 182 10.47 -24.24 5.04
CA GLN A 182 9.09 -24.38 4.57
C GLN A 182 8.35 -25.54 5.28
N LEU A 183 7.03 -25.48 5.37
CA LEU A 183 6.20 -26.60 5.87
C LEU A 183 6.40 -27.84 4.99
N SER A 184 6.52 -27.65 3.69
CA SER A 184 6.79 -28.72 2.72
C SER A 184 8.16 -29.36 2.95
N GLU A 185 9.22 -28.58 3.21
CA GLU A 185 10.55 -29.09 3.57
C GLU A 185 10.53 -29.86 4.90
N MET A 186 9.86 -29.32 5.93
CA MET A 186 9.69 -29.98 7.22
C MET A 186 8.92 -31.31 7.06
N ALA A 187 7.86 -31.32 6.27
CA ALA A 187 7.10 -32.53 5.97
C ALA A 187 7.99 -33.55 5.25
N ALA A 188 8.73 -33.15 4.22
CA ALA A 188 9.66 -34.03 3.51
C ALA A 188 10.72 -34.61 4.45
N TYR A 189 11.29 -33.78 5.34
CA TYR A 189 12.24 -34.20 6.35
C TYR A 189 11.68 -35.31 7.25
N TYR A 190 10.50 -35.13 7.85
CA TYR A 190 9.94 -36.15 8.74
C TYR A 190 9.41 -37.39 8.00
N LEU A 191 8.86 -37.23 6.78
CA LEU A 191 8.40 -38.36 5.97
C LEU A 191 9.56 -39.30 5.60
N LEU A 192 10.71 -38.74 5.22
CA LEU A 192 11.90 -39.53 4.91
C LEU A 192 12.62 -40.06 6.15
N GLY A 193 12.51 -39.35 7.27
CA GLY A 193 12.97 -39.82 8.58
C GLY A 193 12.10 -40.90 9.22
N SER A 194 10.92 -41.16 8.66
CA SER A 194 9.95 -42.08 9.27
C SER A 194 10.49 -43.52 9.33
N PRO A 195 10.12 -44.30 10.38
CA PRO A 195 10.48 -45.71 10.46
C PRO A 195 10.04 -46.52 9.23
N ALA A 196 8.87 -46.19 8.67
CA ALA A 196 8.32 -46.82 7.49
C ALA A 196 9.22 -46.61 6.25
N PHE A 197 9.67 -45.37 6.01
CA PHE A 197 10.55 -45.08 4.87
C PHE A 197 11.93 -45.73 5.02
N GLY A 198 12.51 -45.69 6.23
CA GLY A 198 13.76 -46.38 6.52
C GLY A 198 13.65 -47.91 6.34
N GLN A 199 12.53 -48.51 6.71
CA GLN A 199 12.25 -49.92 6.45
C GLN A 199 12.15 -50.21 4.96
N LEU A 200 11.47 -49.35 4.18
CA LEU A 200 11.36 -49.51 2.73
C LEU A 200 12.74 -49.52 2.06
N LEU A 201 13.62 -48.58 2.40
CA LEU A 201 14.98 -48.52 1.86
C LEU A 201 15.77 -49.80 2.18
N ARG A 202 15.77 -50.21 3.45
CA ARG A 202 16.50 -51.40 3.92
C ARG A 202 16.04 -52.68 3.23
N ILE A 203 14.72 -52.90 3.13
CA ILE A 203 14.16 -54.09 2.49
C ILE A 203 14.42 -54.08 0.98
N THR A 204 14.27 -52.92 0.33
CA THR A 204 14.53 -52.79 -1.11
C THR A 204 16.00 -53.10 -1.42
N ARG A 205 16.94 -52.52 -0.66
CA ARG A 205 18.38 -52.81 -0.79
C ARG A 205 18.68 -54.30 -0.61
N ALA A 206 18.16 -54.91 0.46
CA ALA A 206 18.34 -56.33 0.73
C ALA A 206 17.80 -57.22 -0.42
N ARG A 207 16.63 -56.86 -0.98
CA ARG A 207 15.99 -57.61 -2.08
C ARG A 207 16.71 -57.44 -3.43
N LEU A 208 17.38 -56.32 -3.63
CA LEU A 208 18.20 -56.04 -4.82
C LEU A 208 19.65 -56.52 -4.68
N GLY A 209 20.07 -56.99 -3.50
CA GLY A 209 21.46 -57.40 -3.25
C GLY A 209 22.44 -56.23 -3.17
N LEU A 210 21.95 -55.03 -2.85
CA LEU A 210 22.77 -53.84 -2.65
C LEU A 210 23.37 -53.84 -1.22
N PRO A 211 24.54 -53.23 -0.99
CA PRO A 211 25.14 -53.15 0.35
C PRO A 211 24.20 -52.44 1.35
N PRO A 212 24.22 -52.75 2.65
CA PRO A 212 23.45 -51.98 3.63
C PRO A 212 23.96 -50.54 3.69
N LYS A 213 23.04 -49.59 3.91
CA LYS A 213 23.33 -48.15 4.03
C LYS A 213 22.32 -47.51 4.99
N ASP A 214 22.53 -47.74 6.28
CA ASP A 214 21.56 -47.39 7.33
C ASP A 214 21.43 -45.87 7.55
N ASP A 215 22.43 -45.10 7.16
CA ASP A 215 22.46 -43.63 7.20
C ASP A 215 21.80 -42.96 5.97
N GLN A 216 21.38 -43.72 4.96
CA GLN A 216 20.89 -43.16 3.69
C GLN A 216 19.71 -42.20 3.89
N ALA A 217 18.75 -42.55 4.74
CA ALA A 217 17.60 -41.70 5.05
C ALA A 217 18.04 -40.40 5.74
N SER A 218 18.97 -40.45 6.69
CA SER A 218 19.44 -39.24 7.40
C SER A 218 20.25 -38.32 6.49
N LEU A 219 21.02 -38.87 5.55
CA LEU A 219 21.70 -38.09 4.52
C LEU A 219 20.70 -37.41 3.57
N MET A 220 19.63 -38.11 3.17
CA MET A 220 18.55 -37.52 2.35
C MET A 220 17.83 -36.39 3.09
N GLN A 221 17.53 -36.57 4.37
CA GLN A 221 16.94 -35.53 5.22
C GLN A 221 17.80 -34.26 5.25
N LYS A 222 19.10 -34.42 5.48
CA LYS A 222 20.07 -33.30 5.48
C LYS A 222 20.10 -32.58 4.14
N LEU A 223 20.10 -33.32 3.02
CA LEU A 223 20.10 -32.74 1.68
C LEU A 223 18.89 -31.83 1.41
N ILE A 224 17.70 -32.22 1.88
CA ILE A 224 16.47 -31.44 1.67
C ILE A 224 16.51 -30.10 2.39
N ILE A 225 17.05 -30.09 3.61
CA ILE A 225 17.18 -28.87 4.41
C ILE A 225 18.49 -28.11 4.12
N GLY A 226 19.20 -28.44 3.04
CA GLY A 226 20.46 -27.78 2.68
C GLY A 226 21.62 -27.99 3.67
N ALA A 227 21.58 -29.03 4.50
CA ALA A 227 22.62 -29.33 5.47
C ALA A 227 23.78 -30.13 4.87
N ARG A 228 24.99 -29.91 5.38
CA ARG A 228 26.20 -30.61 4.96
C ARG A 228 26.11 -32.11 5.20
N ILE A 229 26.43 -32.90 4.17
CA ILE A 229 26.43 -34.37 4.21
C ILE A 229 27.80 -35.02 4.04
N ASP A 230 28.81 -34.25 3.64
CA ASP A 230 30.16 -34.73 3.40
C ASP A 230 31.17 -33.75 4.00
N ASP A 231 32.15 -34.26 4.75
CA ASP A 231 33.15 -33.44 5.43
C ASP A 231 34.25 -32.94 4.49
N GLU A 232 34.43 -33.57 3.33
CA GLU A 232 35.42 -33.21 2.32
C GLU A 232 34.80 -32.37 1.20
N ILE A 233 33.67 -32.82 0.67
CA ILE A 233 32.87 -32.13 -0.36
C ILE A 233 31.83 -31.26 0.34
N VAL A 234 32.30 -30.14 0.87
CA VAL A 234 31.56 -29.25 1.78
C VAL A 234 30.20 -28.84 1.21
N LEU A 235 30.14 -28.59 -0.10
CA LEU A 235 28.97 -28.04 -0.80
C LEU A 235 28.15 -29.10 -1.53
N ALA A 236 28.33 -30.41 -1.22
CA ALA A 236 27.59 -31.47 -1.92
C ALA A 236 26.06 -31.30 -1.89
N HIS A 237 25.52 -30.66 -0.84
CA HIS A 237 24.11 -30.33 -0.70
C HIS A 237 23.63 -29.28 -1.71
N GLU A 238 24.50 -28.39 -2.18
CA GLU A 238 24.19 -27.35 -3.17
C GLU A 238 23.84 -27.90 -4.55
N ILE A 239 24.08 -29.20 -4.80
CA ILE A 239 23.61 -29.87 -6.01
C ILE A 239 22.07 -29.97 -6.02
N ILE A 240 21.44 -30.02 -4.85
CA ILE A 240 19.98 -30.12 -4.69
C ILE A 240 19.39 -28.79 -4.21
N SER A 241 20.04 -28.12 -3.26
CA SER A 241 19.60 -26.84 -2.70
C SER A 241 20.77 -25.87 -2.62
N GLY A 242 20.91 -25.01 -3.63
CA GLY A 242 22.05 -24.13 -3.85
C GLY A 242 21.79 -23.04 -4.92
N PRO A 243 22.81 -22.27 -5.31
CA PRO A 243 22.69 -21.14 -6.24
C PRO A 243 22.30 -21.53 -7.68
N TYR A 244 22.69 -22.73 -8.12
CA TYR A 244 22.42 -23.28 -9.45
C TYR A 244 22.12 -24.79 -9.35
N ASP A 245 21.27 -25.14 -8.38
CA ASP A 245 20.92 -26.53 -8.07
C ASP A 245 20.04 -27.19 -9.14
N ALA A 246 19.96 -28.52 -9.05
CA ALA A 246 19.16 -29.35 -9.95
C ALA A 246 17.66 -29.04 -9.90
N ASP A 247 17.14 -28.60 -8.75
CA ASP A 247 15.73 -28.20 -8.60
C ASP A 247 15.42 -26.97 -9.48
N LYS A 248 16.18 -25.89 -9.33
CA LYS A 248 16.06 -24.65 -10.11
C LYS A 248 16.24 -24.87 -11.60
N LEU A 249 17.22 -25.68 -11.99
CA LEU A 249 17.48 -25.97 -13.39
C LEU A 249 16.30 -26.71 -14.04
N ASP A 250 15.66 -27.64 -13.33
CA ASP A 250 14.46 -28.30 -13.84
C ASP A 250 13.24 -27.37 -13.85
N TYR A 251 12.85 -26.80 -12.71
CA TYR A 251 11.56 -26.10 -12.64
C TYR A 251 11.53 -24.88 -13.54
N LEU A 252 12.63 -24.13 -13.69
CA LEU A 252 12.64 -22.95 -14.56
C LEU A 252 12.43 -23.35 -16.02
N ALA A 253 13.15 -24.36 -16.51
CA ALA A 253 13.01 -24.86 -17.88
C ALA A 253 11.63 -25.49 -18.12
N ARG A 254 11.16 -26.29 -17.16
CA ARG A 254 9.87 -26.98 -17.22
C ARG A 254 8.71 -25.99 -17.17
N ASP A 255 8.67 -25.12 -16.17
CA ASP A 255 7.61 -24.12 -16.00
C ASP A 255 7.52 -23.18 -17.20
N ALA A 256 8.66 -22.72 -17.72
CA ALA A 256 8.70 -21.87 -18.90
C ALA A 256 8.11 -22.58 -20.12
N THR A 257 8.51 -23.84 -20.35
CA THR A 257 8.00 -24.65 -21.46
C THR A 257 6.50 -24.92 -21.32
N MET A 258 6.05 -25.32 -20.14
CA MET A 258 4.65 -25.67 -19.88
C MET A 258 3.73 -24.44 -19.84
N CYS A 259 4.24 -23.28 -19.43
CA CYS A 259 3.50 -22.02 -19.51
C CYS A 259 3.54 -21.38 -20.91
N GLY A 260 4.42 -21.85 -21.80
CA GLY A 260 4.66 -21.22 -23.11
C GLY A 260 5.31 -19.85 -23.01
N VAL A 261 6.11 -19.61 -21.95
CA VAL A 261 6.82 -18.35 -21.72
C VAL A 261 8.28 -18.55 -22.11
N PRO A 262 8.79 -17.87 -23.16
CA PRO A 262 10.18 -18.02 -23.54
C PRO A 262 11.08 -17.40 -22.47
N ILE A 263 11.97 -18.21 -21.89
CA ILE A 263 13.05 -17.78 -21.01
C ILE A 263 14.40 -17.93 -21.71
N VAL A 264 15.35 -17.09 -21.34
CA VAL A 264 16.73 -17.15 -21.85
C VAL A 264 17.58 -17.85 -20.80
N SER A 265 17.67 -19.18 -20.85
CA SER A 265 18.57 -19.95 -19.99
C SER A 265 19.14 -21.16 -20.73
N ASP A 266 20.47 -21.20 -20.88
CA ASP A 266 21.19 -22.35 -21.44
C ASP A 266 21.69 -23.26 -20.30
N VAL A 267 20.77 -24.08 -19.76
CA VAL A 267 21.05 -25.04 -18.67
C VAL A 267 22.20 -25.98 -19.03
N THR A 268 22.23 -26.47 -20.28
CA THR A 268 23.28 -27.39 -20.75
C THR A 268 24.66 -26.73 -20.67
N ARG A 269 24.78 -25.47 -21.11
CA ARG A 269 26.04 -24.73 -21.04
C ARG A 269 26.43 -24.42 -19.60
N LEU A 270 25.48 -24.07 -18.72
CA LEU A 270 25.76 -23.86 -17.29
C LEU A 270 26.37 -25.12 -16.67
N ILE A 271 25.76 -26.29 -16.88
CA ILE A 271 26.25 -27.58 -16.36
C ILE A 271 27.66 -27.88 -16.87
N GLN A 272 27.95 -27.60 -18.15
CA GLN A 272 29.30 -27.75 -18.70
C GLN A 272 30.35 -26.84 -18.05
N LYS A 273 29.92 -25.79 -17.35
CA LYS A 273 30.80 -24.87 -16.63
C LYS A 273 30.98 -25.22 -15.16
N VAL A 274 30.25 -26.18 -14.61
CA VAL A 274 30.47 -26.68 -13.24
C VAL A 274 31.89 -27.26 -13.08
N ARG A 275 32.58 -26.91 -12.00
CA ARG A 275 33.96 -27.26 -11.65
C ARG A 275 34.07 -27.59 -10.17
N ALA A 276 35.15 -28.28 -9.81
CA ALA A 276 35.57 -28.48 -8.43
C ALA A 276 37.05 -28.08 -8.28
N THR A 277 37.40 -27.50 -7.14
CA THR A 277 38.79 -27.17 -6.77
C THR A 277 39.05 -27.57 -5.33
N ARG A 278 40.30 -27.92 -5.01
CA ARG A 278 40.72 -28.21 -3.64
C ARG A 278 41.26 -26.94 -2.99
N ALA A 279 40.71 -26.54 -1.85
CA ALA A 279 41.12 -25.33 -1.14
C ALA A 279 41.47 -25.65 0.32
N VAL A 280 42.59 -25.13 0.81
CA VAL A 280 42.92 -25.13 2.25
C VAL A 280 42.18 -23.96 2.94
N PRO A 281 42.00 -23.99 4.28
CA PRO A 281 41.23 -22.96 4.99
C PRO A 281 41.59 -21.51 4.62
N ASP A 282 42.88 -21.17 4.49
CA ASP A 282 43.32 -19.81 4.15
C ASP A 282 42.95 -19.36 2.72
N GLN A 283 42.59 -20.31 1.85
CA GLN A 283 42.15 -20.06 0.46
C GLN A 283 40.63 -20.08 0.31
N LEU A 284 39.90 -20.47 1.37
CA LEU A 284 38.45 -20.45 1.35
C LEU A 284 37.95 -19.00 1.43
N PRO A 285 36.81 -18.68 0.80
CA PRO A 285 36.11 -17.41 1.03
C PRO A 285 35.71 -17.24 2.50
N ALA A 286 35.65 -15.99 2.98
CA ALA A 286 35.36 -15.67 4.38
C ALA A 286 34.13 -16.39 4.99
N PRO A 287 33.00 -16.58 4.25
CA PRO A 287 31.85 -17.33 4.78
C PRO A 287 32.13 -18.81 5.09
N LEU A 288 33.06 -19.43 4.36
CA LEU A 288 33.43 -20.83 4.56
C LEU A 288 34.55 -20.99 5.59
N GLN A 289 35.43 -19.99 5.73
CA GLN A 289 36.52 -20.00 6.72
C GLN A 289 35.99 -20.08 8.17
N THR A 290 34.86 -19.44 8.46
CA THR A 290 34.29 -19.39 9.82
C THR A 290 33.53 -20.65 10.22
N SER A 291 33.07 -21.45 9.24
CA SER A 291 32.20 -22.62 9.45
C SER A 291 32.93 -23.97 9.28
N LEU A 292 34.23 -23.95 8.97
CA LEU A 292 35.04 -25.13 8.70
C LEU A 292 36.22 -25.22 9.67
N SER A 293 36.44 -26.42 10.20
CA SER A 293 37.61 -26.74 11.04
C SER A 293 38.90 -26.82 10.20
N ASN A 294 40.06 -26.94 10.84
CA ASN A 294 41.31 -27.07 10.08
C ASN A 294 41.47 -28.52 9.56
N ARG A 295 41.41 -28.73 8.23
CA ARG A 295 41.60 -30.03 7.57
C ARG A 295 42.95 -30.07 6.82
N PRO A 296 43.88 -30.98 7.16
CA PRO A 296 45.25 -31.00 6.61
C PRO A 296 45.33 -31.15 5.08
N HIS A 297 44.35 -31.83 4.48
CA HIS A 297 44.30 -32.10 3.04
C HIS A 297 43.38 -31.13 2.28
N GLY A 298 42.91 -30.07 2.94
CA GLY A 298 41.93 -29.12 2.37
C GLY A 298 40.55 -29.73 2.10
N TYR A 299 39.71 -28.92 1.47
CA TYR A 299 38.31 -29.19 1.13
C TYR A 299 38.09 -29.16 -0.37
N ILE A 300 37.11 -29.92 -0.86
CA ILE A 300 36.65 -29.84 -2.24
C ILE A 300 35.48 -28.86 -2.30
N ILE A 301 35.67 -27.76 -3.03
CA ILE A 301 34.68 -26.71 -3.24
C ILE A 301 34.18 -26.76 -4.68
N MET A 302 32.86 -26.76 -4.85
CA MET A 302 32.21 -26.70 -6.14
C MET A 302 31.96 -25.25 -6.55
N GLY A 303 32.00 -24.98 -7.85
CA GLY A 303 31.78 -23.67 -8.42
C GLY A 303 31.56 -23.74 -9.93
N LEU A 304 31.47 -22.59 -10.58
CA LEU A 304 31.45 -22.46 -12.04
C LEU A 304 32.80 -21.97 -12.54
N ALA A 305 33.25 -22.43 -13.71
CA ALA A 305 34.37 -21.77 -14.39
C ALA A 305 34.05 -20.27 -14.57
N ARG A 306 35.04 -19.37 -14.48
CA ARG A 306 34.81 -17.91 -14.65
C ARG A 306 34.02 -17.58 -15.93
N SER A 307 34.27 -18.29 -17.03
CA SER A 307 33.52 -18.17 -18.29
C SER A 307 32.04 -18.61 -18.25
N GLY A 308 31.56 -19.12 -17.12
CA GLY A 308 30.17 -19.50 -16.84
C GLY A 308 29.38 -18.44 -16.06
N GLY A 309 30.00 -17.32 -15.65
CA GLY A 309 29.29 -16.25 -14.96
C GLY A 309 28.09 -15.71 -15.74
N SER A 310 28.22 -15.57 -17.07
CA SER A 310 27.12 -15.10 -17.93
C SER A 310 25.91 -16.05 -17.94
N THR A 311 26.13 -17.36 -17.90
CA THR A 311 25.03 -18.34 -17.85
C THR A 311 24.31 -18.34 -16.51
N LEU A 312 25.01 -17.97 -15.43
CA LEU A 312 24.37 -17.78 -14.12
C LEU A 312 23.51 -16.50 -14.10
N MET A 313 23.96 -15.41 -14.76
CA MET A 313 23.15 -14.20 -14.95
C MET A 313 21.89 -14.48 -15.79
N GLU A 314 22.00 -15.31 -16.84
CA GLU A 314 20.86 -15.76 -17.63
C GLU A 314 19.82 -16.49 -16.77
N LEU A 315 20.27 -17.37 -15.85
CA LEU A 315 19.39 -18.05 -14.89
C LEU A 315 18.67 -17.06 -13.96
N ALA A 316 19.39 -16.06 -13.43
CA ALA A 316 18.80 -15.01 -12.59
C ALA A 316 17.74 -14.21 -13.37
N LEU A 317 18.04 -13.80 -14.61
CA LEU A 317 17.09 -13.11 -15.48
C LEU A 317 15.86 -13.97 -15.81
N ALA A 318 16.06 -15.26 -16.11
CA ALA A 318 14.96 -16.19 -16.37
C ALA A 318 14.01 -16.25 -15.16
N ARG A 319 14.55 -16.32 -13.94
CA ARG A 319 13.77 -16.29 -12.72
C ARG A 319 12.99 -14.98 -12.55
N VAL A 320 13.61 -13.82 -12.80
CA VAL A 320 12.92 -12.51 -12.76
C VAL A 320 11.70 -12.50 -13.69
N LEU A 321 11.89 -12.96 -14.92
CA LEU A 321 10.83 -13.01 -15.93
C LEU A 321 9.71 -13.98 -15.55
N MET A 322 10.03 -15.12 -14.95
CA MET A 322 9.04 -16.09 -14.47
C MET A 322 8.20 -15.54 -13.31
N PHE A 323 8.82 -14.82 -12.37
CA PHE A 323 8.10 -14.15 -11.29
C PHE A 323 7.14 -13.08 -11.81
N ASP A 324 7.61 -12.20 -12.70
CA ASP A 324 6.80 -11.12 -13.28
C ASP A 324 5.64 -11.68 -14.12
N LYS A 325 5.92 -12.59 -15.06
CA LYS A 325 4.93 -13.06 -16.03
C LYS A 325 4.00 -14.13 -15.48
N VAL A 326 4.51 -15.09 -14.73
CA VAL A 326 3.75 -16.30 -14.34
C VAL A 326 3.35 -16.22 -12.87
N TYR A 327 4.31 -16.25 -11.95
CA TYR A 327 4.02 -16.46 -10.53
C TYR A 327 3.27 -15.28 -9.88
N ARG A 328 3.51 -14.04 -10.33
CA ARG A 328 2.81 -12.84 -9.83
C ARG A 328 1.68 -12.35 -10.72
N HIS A 329 1.31 -13.11 -11.75
CA HIS A 329 0.20 -12.73 -12.61
C HIS A 329 -1.08 -12.52 -11.77
N HIS A 330 -1.70 -11.36 -11.88
CA HIS A 330 -2.86 -10.98 -11.05
C HIS A 330 -3.98 -12.02 -11.00
N ALA A 331 -4.29 -12.71 -12.11
CA ALA A 331 -5.34 -13.73 -12.13
C ALA A 331 -4.92 -15.03 -11.45
N VAL A 332 -3.61 -15.33 -11.42
CA VAL A 332 -3.04 -16.43 -10.62
C VAL A 332 -3.20 -16.07 -9.16
N ARG A 333 -2.74 -14.87 -8.75
CA ARG A 333 -2.87 -14.37 -7.37
C ARG A 333 -4.32 -14.33 -6.88
N ALA A 334 -5.27 -13.99 -7.76
CA ALA A 334 -6.69 -14.04 -7.44
C ALA A 334 -7.16 -15.47 -7.13
N ALA A 335 -6.80 -16.44 -7.96
CA ALA A 335 -7.12 -17.85 -7.72
C ALA A 335 -6.40 -18.40 -6.48
N GLU A 336 -5.14 -18.03 -6.25
CA GLU A 336 -4.40 -18.39 -5.03
C GLU A 336 -5.12 -17.89 -3.79
N SER A 337 -5.64 -16.66 -3.80
CA SER A 337 -6.37 -16.11 -2.66
C SER A 337 -7.66 -16.86 -2.33
N MET A 338 -8.31 -17.48 -3.31
CA MET A 338 -9.48 -18.35 -3.09
C MET A 338 -9.05 -19.67 -2.43
N VAL A 339 -7.94 -20.26 -2.89
CA VAL A 339 -7.35 -21.45 -2.25
C VAL A 339 -6.90 -21.14 -0.83
N PHE A 340 -6.33 -19.95 -0.60
CA PHE A 340 -5.93 -19.53 0.75
C PHE A 340 -7.11 -19.57 1.71
N GLU A 341 -8.22 -18.97 1.30
CA GLU A 341 -9.44 -18.98 2.09
C GLU A 341 -9.94 -20.41 2.33
N ILE A 342 -10.03 -21.25 1.29
CA ILE A 342 -10.46 -22.66 1.44
C ILE A 342 -9.59 -23.42 2.44
N VAL A 343 -8.26 -23.36 2.30
CA VAL A 343 -7.32 -24.11 3.12
C VAL A 343 -7.33 -23.61 4.56
N SER A 344 -7.36 -22.29 4.78
CA SER A 344 -7.43 -21.71 6.12
C SER A 344 -8.72 -22.13 6.84
N ARG A 345 -9.87 -22.07 6.17
CA ARG A 345 -11.16 -22.45 6.78
C ARG A 345 -11.30 -23.95 7.00
N LEU A 346 -10.75 -24.78 6.11
CA LEU A 346 -10.67 -26.21 6.35
C LEU A 346 -9.80 -26.54 7.57
N ALA A 347 -8.68 -25.84 7.74
CA ALA A 347 -7.81 -25.99 8.89
C ALA A 347 -8.47 -25.55 10.21
N ASP A 348 -9.37 -24.57 10.16
CA ASP A 348 -10.16 -24.13 11.33
C ASP A 348 -11.28 -25.11 11.71
N LEU A 349 -11.85 -25.84 10.73
CA LEU A 349 -12.99 -26.75 10.93
C LEU A 349 -12.60 -28.19 11.30
N THR A 350 -11.39 -28.61 10.92
CA THR A 350 -10.91 -29.98 11.13
C THR A 350 -10.26 -30.15 12.51
N ASP A 351 -10.41 -31.35 13.09
CA ASP A 351 -9.69 -31.73 14.31
C ASP A 351 -8.21 -32.06 14.04
N CYS A 352 -7.81 -32.14 12.76
CA CYS A 352 -6.42 -32.31 12.37
C CYS A 352 -5.61 -31.04 12.58
N ARG A 353 -4.30 -31.20 12.81
CA ARG A 353 -3.40 -30.05 12.92
C ARG A 353 -3.32 -29.29 11.58
N PRO A 354 -3.37 -27.95 11.55
CA PRO A 354 -3.35 -27.16 10.32
C PRO A 354 -2.24 -27.53 9.33
N GLY A 355 -1.03 -27.81 9.83
CA GLY A 355 0.13 -28.12 8.99
C GLY A 355 0.03 -29.42 8.17
N ILE A 356 -0.82 -30.38 8.54
CA ILE A 356 -0.97 -31.64 7.78
C ILE A 356 -2.11 -31.58 6.77
N VAL A 357 -3.04 -30.62 6.90
CA VAL A 357 -4.24 -30.50 6.06
C VAL A 357 -3.93 -30.57 4.56
N PRO A 358 -2.92 -29.86 4.02
CA PRO A 358 -2.61 -29.92 2.59
C PRO A 358 -2.18 -31.32 2.11
N LEU A 359 -1.53 -32.13 2.96
CA LEU A 359 -1.06 -33.48 2.61
C LEU A 359 -2.20 -34.49 2.50
N LEU A 360 -3.34 -34.22 3.14
CA LEU A 360 -4.50 -35.11 3.16
C LEU A 360 -5.38 -34.99 1.90
N LEU A 361 -5.08 -34.02 1.03
CA LEU A 361 -5.83 -33.74 -0.19
C LEU A 361 -4.91 -33.83 -1.42
N SER A 362 -5.52 -34.12 -2.56
CA SER A 362 -4.96 -33.83 -3.88
C SER A 362 -5.60 -32.58 -4.47
N ASP A 363 -5.00 -32.05 -5.54
CA ASP A 363 -5.52 -30.84 -6.20
C ASP A 363 -6.96 -31.04 -6.71
N GLU A 364 -7.25 -32.19 -7.32
CA GLU A 364 -8.60 -32.52 -7.78
C GLU A 364 -9.60 -32.60 -6.63
N GLN A 365 -9.21 -33.22 -5.50
CA GLN A 365 -10.08 -33.30 -4.33
C GLN A 365 -10.39 -31.93 -3.74
N LEU A 366 -9.44 -30.99 -3.78
CA LEU A 366 -9.67 -29.61 -3.33
C LEU A 366 -10.62 -28.86 -4.28
N LEU A 367 -10.46 -29.03 -5.60
CA LEU A 367 -11.35 -28.41 -6.59
C LEU A 367 -12.76 -29.01 -6.59
N ASP A 368 -12.89 -30.28 -6.20
CA ASP A 368 -14.17 -31.00 -6.12
C ASP A 368 -14.82 -30.96 -4.74
N LEU A 369 -14.38 -30.08 -3.85
CA LEU A 369 -15.04 -29.89 -2.56
C LEU A 369 -16.49 -29.45 -2.76
N THR A 370 -17.39 -30.29 -2.26
CA THR A 370 -18.82 -30.05 -2.07
C THR A 370 -19.10 -30.04 -0.57
N GLU A 371 -20.28 -29.56 -0.14
CA GLU A 371 -20.64 -29.61 1.29
C GLU A 371 -20.50 -31.04 1.86
N THR A 372 -20.91 -32.05 1.08
CA THR A 372 -20.82 -33.46 1.48
C THR A 372 -19.37 -33.92 1.65
N SER A 373 -18.48 -33.58 0.72
CA SER A 373 -17.08 -34.00 0.81
C SER A 373 -16.30 -33.20 1.87
N VAL A 374 -16.67 -31.95 2.13
CA VAL A 374 -16.12 -31.17 3.25
C VAL A 374 -16.49 -31.82 4.59
N LEU A 375 -17.77 -32.17 4.79
CA LEU A 375 -18.22 -32.90 5.99
C LEU A 375 -17.50 -34.23 6.17
N GLN A 376 -17.30 -34.98 5.08
CA GLN A 376 -16.51 -36.22 5.09
C GLN A 376 -15.05 -35.96 5.47
N PHE A 377 -14.43 -34.90 4.92
CA PHE A 377 -13.05 -34.55 5.20
C PHE A 377 -12.82 -34.17 6.66
N ILE A 378 -13.69 -33.34 7.24
CA ILE A 378 -13.59 -32.95 8.66
C ILE A 378 -14.09 -34.05 9.61
N ASN A 379 -14.63 -35.15 9.08
CA ASN A 379 -15.19 -36.28 9.83
C ASN A 379 -16.29 -35.88 10.84
N ARG A 380 -17.15 -34.93 10.47
CA ARG A 380 -18.29 -34.45 11.28
C ARG A 380 -19.58 -34.48 10.46
N GLN A 381 -20.70 -34.75 11.14
CA GLN A 381 -22.04 -34.67 10.54
C GLN A 381 -22.60 -33.25 10.65
N ALA A 382 -23.54 -32.89 9.78
CA ALA A 382 -24.11 -31.53 9.72
C ALA A 382 -24.82 -31.11 11.02
N ASP A 383 -25.41 -32.05 11.76
CA ASP A 383 -26.06 -31.82 13.05
C ASP A 383 -25.09 -31.61 14.22
N GLN A 384 -23.79 -31.88 14.01
CA GLN A 384 -22.71 -31.66 14.97
C GLN A 384 -22.03 -30.28 14.82
N LEU A 385 -22.44 -29.49 13.82
CA LEU A 385 -21.90 -28.16 13.53
C LEU A 385 -22.87 -27.09 14.04
N SER A 386 -22.32 -26.00 14.57
CA SER A 386 -23.08 -24.76 14.78
C SER A 386 -23.57 -24.20 13.44
N SER A 387 -24.60 -23.34 13.46
CA SER A 387 -25.11 -22.70 12.25
C SER A 387 -24.02 -21.92 11.48
N ASN A 388 -23.07 -21.33 12.20
CA ASN A 388 -21.95 -20.59 11.60
C ASN A 388 -20.92 -21.52 10.92
N GLU A 389 -20.60 -22.65 11.56
CA GLU A 389 -19.72 -23.67 10.96
C GLU A 389 -20.37 -24.30 9.73
N LEU A 390 -21.69 -24.60 9.77
CA LEU A 390 -22.40 -25.15 8.62
C LEU A 390 -22.44 -24.16 7.45
N ALA A 391 -22.66 -22.86 7.70
CA ALA A 391 -22.55 -21.82 6.68
C ALA A 391 -21.11 -21.71 6.11
N MET A 392 -20.09 -21.95 6.94
CA MET A 392 -18.69 -21.99 6.48
C MET A 392 -18.43 -23.18 5.55
N VAL A 393 -19.03 -24.35 5.83
CA VAL A 393 -18.97 -25.50 4.91
C VAL A 393 -19.55 -25.14 3.54
N GLY A 394 -20.69 -24.44 3.49
CA GLY A 394 -21.28 -23.92 2.26
C GLY A 394 -20.36 -22.93 1.53
N THR A 395 -19.72 -22.02 2.27
CA THR A 395 -18.76 -21.03 1.72
C THR A 395 -17.55 -21.72 1.10
N ILE A 396 -16.96 -22.73 1.76
CA ILE A 396 -15.84 -23.51 1.22
C ILE A 396 -16.24 -24.21 -0.08
N ALA A 397 -17.44 -24.82 -0.11
CA ALA A 397 -17.96 -25.51 -1.29
C ALA A 397 -18.18 -24.54 -2.47
N ASP A 398 -18.73 -23.34 -2.22
CA ASP A 398 -18.91 -22.32 -3.27
C ASP A 398 -17.57 -21.83 -3.83
N LEU A 399 -16.58 -21.55 -2.97
CA LEU A 399 -15.25 -21.12 -3.41
C LEU A 399 -14.56 -22.20 -4.27
N ALA A 400 -14.65 -23.48 -3.88
CA ALA A 400 -14.12 -24.60 -4.65
C ALA A 400 -14.85 -24.75 -5.99
N GLU A 401 -16.19 -24.65 -5.99
CA GLU A 401 -16.99 -24.67 -7.21
C GLU A 401 -16.61 -23.52 -8.17
N ARG A 402 -16.41 -22.31 -7.63
CA ARG A 402 -15.97 -21.15 -8.41
C ARG A 402 -14.60 -21.40 -9.04
N LEU A 403 -13.64 -21.96 -8.31
CA LEU A 403 -12.34 -22.35 -8.87
C LEU A 403 -12.49 -23.38 -9.99
N ARG A 404 -13.25 -24.46 -9.75
CA ARG A 404 -13.51 -25.53 -10.73
C ARG A 404 -14.14 -25.02 -12.02
N HIS A 405 -15.09 -24.09 -11.93
CA HIS A 405 -15.75 -23.49 -13.10
C HIS A 405 -15.09 -22.20 -13.59
N ARG A 406 -13.90 -21.87 -13.07
CA ARG A 406 -13.13 -20.68 -13.47
C ARG A 406 -13.90 -19.35 -13.28
N ARG A 407 -14.81 -19.31 -12.31
CA ARG A 407 -15.46 -18.09 -11.80
C ARG A 407 -14.54 -17.41 -10.77
N LEU A 408 -13.34 -17.07 -11.23
CA LEU A 408 -12.28 -16.52 -10.38
C LEU A 408 -12.64 -15.14 -9.84
N PHE A 409 -12.07 -14.78 -8.70
CA PHE A 409 -12.08 -13.39 -8.27
C PHE A 409 -11.44 -12.47 -9.31
N VAL A 410 -11.95 -11.24 -9.35
CA VAL A 410 -11.45 -10.15 -10.19
C VAL A 410 -10.77 -9.11 -9.31
N ARG A 411 -9.97 -8.24 -9.93
CA ARG A 411 -9.37 -7.08 -9.25
C ARG A 411 -10.47 -6.05 -9.00
N GLY A 412 -10.99 -5.99 -7.78
CA GLY A 412 -11.91 -4.94 -7.33
C GLY A 412 -11.20 -3.62 -7.08
N PHE A 413 -9.92 -3.66 -6.68
CA PHE A 413 -9.09 -2.48 -6.43
C PHE A 413 -7.61 -2.79 -6.72
N ALA A 414 -6.78 -1.78 -7.01
CA ALA A 414 -5.35 -1.96 -7.28
C ALA A 414 -4.50 -0.80 -6.75
N ILE A 415 -3.34 -1.02 -6.15
CA ILE A 415 -2.52 0.08 -5.58
C ILE A 415 -1.02 -0.22 -5.66
N ALA A 416 -0.20 0.79 -5.92
CA ALA A 416 1.25 0.73 -6.02
C ALA A 416 1.87 1.95 -5.35
N GLY A 417 3.16 1.84 -4.99
CA GLY A 417 3.92 2.94 -4.38
C GLY A 417 4.23 4.09 -5.35
N THR A 418 4.17 3.84 -6.65
CA THR A 418 4.24 4.89 -7.67
C THR A 418 3.22 4.60 -8.75
N MET A 419 2.43 5.60 -9.12
CA MET A 419 1.44 5.50 -10.19
C MET A 419 1.85 6.36 -11.38
N THR A 420 1.65 5.84 -12.58
CA THR A 420 1.84 6.62 -13.79
C THR A 420 0.81 7.76 -13.84
N ASN A 421 1.25 8.97 -14.17
CA ASN A 421 0.38 10.15 -14.27
C ASN A 421 -0.43 10.45 -13.00
N ASP A 422 0.17 10.20 -11.82
CA ASP A 422 -0.45 10.58 -10.56
C ASP A 422 -0.54 12.10 -10.42
N THR A 423 -1.77 12.61 -10.41
CA THR A 423 -2.06 14.05 -10.26
C THR A 423 -1.85 14.56 -8.84
N PHE A 424 -1.70 13.66 -7.86
CA PHE A 424 -1.54 13.97 -6.44
C PHE A 424 -0.12 13.71 -5.94
N LYS A 425 0.83 13.38 -6.82
CA LYS A 425 2.21 13.06 -6.44
C LYS A 425 2.93 14.16 -5.64
N ASP A 426 2.54 15.42 -5.85
CA ASP A 426 3.15 16.60 -5.22
C ASP A 426 2.38 17.03 -3.95
N ASP A 427 1.33 16.28 -3.57
CA ASP A 427 0.56 16.46 -2.34
C ASP A 427 1.21 15.64 -1.21
N GLU A 428 1.65 16.31 -0.14
CA GLU A 428 2.40 15.71 0.96
C GLU A 428 1.55 14.75 1.82
N ASP A 429 0.25 15.03 1.99
CA ASP A 429 -0.68 14.17 2.72
C ASP A 429 -0.93 12.88 1.92
N HIS A 430 -1.14 13.02 0.60
CA HIS A 430 -1.27 11.86 -0.29
C HIS A 430 -0.01 10.99 -0.27
N ALA A 431 1.17 11.59 -0.44
CA ALA A 431 2.44 10.85 -0.49
C ALA A 431 2.75 10.15 0.85
N SER A 432 2.56 10.84 1.97
CA SER A 432 2.77 10.30 3.32
C SER A 432 1.75 9.21 3.64
N GLY A 433 0.49 9.45 3.32
CA GLY A 433 -0.61 8.51 3.46
C GLY A 433 -0.42 7.23 2.67
N LEU A 434 -0.01 7.33 1.41
CA LEU A 434 0.23 6.18 0.54
C LEU A 434 1.36 5.31 1.07
N LYS A 435 2.44 5.94 1.55
CA LYS A 435 3.56 5.24 2.19
C LYS A 435 3.13 4.48 3.44
N LEU A 436 2.36 5.12 4.32
CA LEU A 436 1.84 4.48 5.55
C LEU A 436 0.88 3.33 5.22
N PHE A 437 -0.03 3.53 4.27
CA PHE A 437 -0.96 2.48 3.85
C PHE A 437 -0.22 1.25 3.31
N LEU A 438 0.80 1.43 2.46
CA LEU A 438 1.58 0.32 1.93
C LEU A 438 2.38 -0.42 3.02
N GLN A 439 2.87 0.31 4.02
CA GLN A 439 3.49 -0.28 5.20
C GLN A 439 2.48 -1.12 6.01
N ASP A 440 1.28 -0.58 6.26
CA ASP A 440 0.22 -1.28 6.98
C ASP A 440 -0.29 -2.51 6.21
N LEU A 441 -0.39 -2.41 4.88
CA LEU A 441 -0.78 -3.52 4.01
C LEU A 441 0.26 -4.65 4.01
N GLY A 442 1.53 -4.31 4.20
CA GLY A 442 2.63 -5.28 4.33
C GLY A 442 2.61 -6.08 5.63
N ASN A 443 2.01 -5.55 6.71
CA ASN A 443 1.94 -6.22 8.01
C ASN A 443 0.63 -7.05 8.13
N PRO A 444 0.69 -8.36 8.47
CA PRO A 444 -0.49 -9.22 8.52
C PRO A 444 -1.61 -8.75 9.46
N THR A 445 -1.25 -8.19 10.63
CA THR A 445 -2.22 -7.78 11.65
C THR A 445 -3.01 -6.55 11.20
N THR A 446 -2.31 -5.53 10.69
CA THR A 446 -2.92 -4.31 10.15
C THR A 446 -3.65 -4.61 8.85
N ARG A 447 -3.12 -5.45 7.97
CA ARG A 447 -3.81 -5.93 6.76
C ARG A 447 -5.17 -6.56 7.07
N SER A 448 -5.27 -7.39 8.11
CA SER A 448 -6.55 -7.96 8.52
C SER A 448 -7.54 -6.89 9.02
N ARG A 449 -7.05 -5.84 9.70
CA ARG A 449 -7.90 -4.71 10.11
C ARG A 449 -8.39 -3.90 8.91
N ILE A 450 -7.52 -3.63 7.94
CA ILE A 450 -7.90 -2.96 6.69
C ILE A 450 -8.94 -3.79 5.94
N LYS A 451 -8.73 -5.12 5.83
CA LYS A 451 -9.72 -6.03 5.23
C LYS A 451 -11.09 -5.90 5.93
N ALA A 452 -11.12 -5.96 7.26
CA ALA A 452 -12.35 -5.82 8.03
C ALA A 452 -13.04 -4.47 7.79
N ALA A 453 -12.29 -3.36 7.80
CA ALA A 453 -12.83 -2.03 7.55
C ALA A 453 -13.43 -1.89 6.14
N ILE A 454 -12.77 -2.45 5.12
CA ILE A 454 -13.29 -2.50 3.74
C ILE A 454 -14.59 -3.32 3.68
N VAL A 455 -14.64 -4.48 4.37
CA VAL A 455 -15.84 -5.32 4.43
C VAL A 455 -16.99 -4.61 5.14
N ASP A 456 -16.71 -3.88 6.23
CA ASP A 456 -17.71 -3.10 6.95
C ASP A 456 -18.26 -1.96 6.08
N ARG A 457 -17.39 -1.25 5.34
CA ARG A 457 -17.80 -0.25 4.36
C ARG A 457 -18.62 -0.86 3.22
N LEU A 458 -18.25 -2.06 2.75
CA LEU A 458 -19.01 -2.78 1.74
C LEU A 458 -20.41 -3.14 2.24
N ARG A 459 -20.54 -3.64 3.48
CA ARG A 459 -21.85 -3.92 4.10
C ARG A 459 -22.71 -2.67 4.23
N GLN A 460 -22.11 -1.53 4.61
CA GLN A 460 -22.81 -0.24 4.62
C GLN A 460 -23.34 0.10 3.23
N ILE A 461 -22.52 0.00 2.19
CA ILE A 461 -22.93 0.25 0.79
C ILE A 461 -24.10 -0.68 0.38
N ILE A 462 -24.00 -1.98 0.69
CA ILE A 462 -25.04 -2.98 0.37
C ILE A 462 -26.38 -2.61 1.03
N VAL A 463 -26.36 -2.23 2.31
CA VAL A 463 -27.57 -1.82 3.04
C VAL A 463 -28.12 -0.50 2.51
N THR A 464 -27.26 0.50 2.29
CA THR A 464 -27.66 1.82 1.81
C THR A 464 -28.33 1.77 0.43
N LEU A 465 -27.90 0.85 -0.44
CA LEU A 465 -28.45 0.66 -1.78
C LEU A 465 -29.54 -0.41 -1.87
N ASP A 466 -29.98 -0.97 -0.74
CA ASP A 466 -30.99 -2.05 -0.66
C ASP A 466 -30.61 -3.29 -1.52
N LEU A 467 -29.34 -3.70 -1.44
CA LEU A 467 -28.78 -4.81 -2.22
C LEU A 467 -28.68 -6.14 -1.43
N ASN A 468 -29.33 -6.23 -0.26
CA ASN A 468 -29.23 -7.41 0.61
C ASN A 468 -29.66 -8.70 -0.12
N ASP A 469 -30.82 -8.69 -0.79
CA ASP A 469 -31.33 -9.85 -1.53
C ASP A 469 -30.39 -10.29 -2.66
N ALA A 470 -29.64 -9.37 -3.25
CA ALA A 470 -28.70 -9.66 -4.33
C ALA A 470 -27.45 -10.39 -3.83
N PHE A 471 -27.04 -10.15 -2.59
CA PHE A 471 -25.78 -10.66 -2.01
C PHE A 471 -25.96 -11.57 -0.80
N ASP A 472 -27.20 -11.95 -0.45
CA ASP A 472 -27.52 -12.83 0.70
C ASP A 472 -26.76 -14.16 0.67
N HIS A 473 -26.56 -14.72 -0.52
CA HIS A 473 -25.79 -15.95 -0.73
C HIS A 473 -24.30 -15.87 -0.35
N LEU A 474 -23.77 -14.67 -0.08
CA LEU A 474 -22.38 -14.45 0.37
C LEU A 474 -22.29 -14.26 1.88
N GLU A 475 -23.40 -14.02 2.57
CA GLU A 475 -23.46 -13.90 4.02
C GLU A 475 -23.61 -15.28 4.68
N PRO A 476 -23.19 -15.46 5.95
CA PRO A 476 -22.63 -14.46 6.86
C PRO A 476 -21.14 -14.11 6.62
N HIS A 477 -20.53 -14.75 5.62
CA HIS A 477 -19.06 -14.85 5.49
C HIS A 477 -18.54 -14.00 4.34
N LEU A 478 -19.13 -12.81 4.15
CA LEU A 478 -18.75 -11.88 3.08
C LEU A 478 -17.23 -11.57 3.09
N ASP A 479 -16.61 -11.57 4.27
CA ASP A 479 -15.16 -11.40 4.42
C ASP A 479 -14.34 -12.48 3.72
N SER A 480 -14.85 -13.69 3.60
CA SER A 480 -14.17 -14.81 2.92
C SER A 480 -14.04 -14.55 1.42
N TYR A 481 -14.95 -13.76 0.84
CA TYR A 481 -14.97 -13.38 -0.56
C TYR A 481 -14.11 -12.16 -0.90
N ILE A 482 -13.56 -11.46 0.11
CA ILE A 482 -12.73 -10.26 -0.09
C ILE A 482 -11.30 -10.56 0.33
N GLN A 483 -10.34 -10.46 -0.60
CA GLN A 483 -8.95 -10.81 -0.35
C GLN A 483 -7.99 -9.66 -0.64
N LEU A 484 -7.21 -9.27 0.36
CA LEU A 484 -6.18 -8.23 0.23
C LEU A 484 -4.84 -8.88 -0.07
N SER A 485 -4.29 -8.54 -1.24
CA SER A 485 -2.98 -9.01 -1.69
C SER A 485 -2.02 -7.81 -1.76
N PRO A 486 -1.06 -7.64 -0.83
CA PRO A 486 -0.10 -6.54 -0.89
C PRO A 486 0.78 -6.62 -2.15
N PRO A 487 1.37 -5.50 -2.61
CA PRO A 487 2.54 -5.58 -3.47
C PRO A 487 3.62 -6.36 -2.71
N LYS A 488 4.19 -7.41 -3.33
CA LYS A 488 5.23 -8.20 -2.70
C LYS A 488 6.57 -7.54 -3.03
N SER A 489 7.45 -7.36 -2.05
CA SER A 489 8.85 -7.01 -2.32
C SER A 489 9.44 -7.99 -3.33
N ALA A 490 10.44 -7.57 -4.11
CA ALA A 490 11.26 -8.52 -4.87
C ALA A 490 11.65 -9.66 -3.92
N PRO A 491 11.41 -10.94 -4.29
CA PRO A 491 11.82 -12.05 -3.44
C PRO A 491 13.32 -11.87 -3.17
N LYS A 492 13.71 -11.86 -1.89
CA LYS A 492 15.07 -11.54 -1.44
C LYS A 492 16.14 -12.32 -2.21
N THR A 493 15.76 -13.47 -2.76
CA THR A 493 16.54 -14.53 -3.38
C THR A 493 16.83 -14.38 -4.89
N LEU A 494 16.24 -13.40 -5.61
CA LEU A 494 16.46 -13.32 -7.07
C LEU A 494 17.83 -12.79 -7.50
N GLY A 495 18.41 -11.90 -6.71
CA GLY A 495 19.82 -11.49 -6.83
C GLY A 495 20.74 -12.22 -5.86
N THR A 496 20.26 -12.51 -4.64
CA THR A 496 21.11 -12.99 -3.55
C THR A 496 21.32 -14.50 -3.47
N ASP A 497 20.45 -15.34 -4.06
CA ASP A 497 20.71 -16.79 -4.10
C ASP A 497 21.99 -17.10 -4.88
N THR A 498 22.31 -16.30 -5.91
CA THR A 498 23.55 -16.41 -6.66
C THR A 498 24.76 -15.78 -5.96
N ASP A 499 24.58 -14.98 -4.92
CA ASP A 499 25.67 -14.28 -4.22
C ASP A 499 26.60 -15.24 -3.46
N HIS A 500 26.11 -16.45 -3.16
CA HIS A 500 26.90 -17.52 -2.56
C HIS A 500 27.57 -18.43 -3.61
N ALA A 501 27.36 -18.20 -4.90
CA ALA A 501 28.02 -18.95 -5.95
C ALA A 501 29.51 -18.60 -6.05
N PHE A 502 30.33 -19.62 -6.28
CA PHE A 502 31.76 -19.44 -6.49
C PHE A 502 32.14 -19.60 -7.96
N LEU A 503 33.02 -18.71 -8.42
CA LEU A 503 33.74 -18.84 -9.67
C LEU A 503 35.12 -19.48 -9.41
N VAL A 504 35.49 -20.44 -10.26
CA VAL A 504 36.74 -21.19 -10.23
C VAL A 504 37.58 -20.78 -11.43
N ASP A 505 38.76 -20.24 -11.17
CA ASP A 505 39.76 -19.92 -12.18
C ASP A 505 40.49 -21.17 -12.70
N GLU A 506 41.25 -21.03 -13.79
CA GLU A 506 42.04 -22.14 -14.36
C GLU A 506 43.09 -22.68 -13.38
N ASP A 507 43.59 -21.84 -12.47
CA ASP A 507 44.53 -22.22 -11.42
C ASP A 507 43.84 -22.75 -10.14
N GLY A 508 42.49 -22.87 -10.16
CA GLY A 508 41.71 -23.35 -9.02
C GLY A 508 41.41 -22.31 -7.94
N ARG A 509 41.73 -21.03 -8.18
CA ARG A 509 41.40 -19.92 -7.28
C ARG A 509 39.88 -19.69 -7.24
N LEU A 510 39.35 -19.49 -6.04
CA LEU A 510 37.93 -19.17 -5.80
C LEU A 510 37.72 -17.66 -5.76
N THR A 511 36.69 -17.19 -6.47
CA THR A 511 36.19 -15.81 -6.41
C THR A 511 34.68 -15.87 -6.15
N SER A 512 34.13 -15.01 -5.30
CA SER A 512 32.67 -14.91 -5.16
C SER A 512 32.06 -14.37 -6.45
N PHE A 513 30.90 -14.87 -6.86
CA PHE A 513 30.19 -14.32 -8.01
C PHE A 513 29.82 -12.84 -7.81
N ASN A 514 29.46 -12.46 -6.58
CA ASN A 514 29.12 -11.07 -6.25
C ASN A 514 30.32 -10.12 -6.43
N ASP A 515 31.56 -10.59 -6.19
CA ASP A 515 32.77 -9.79 -6.44
C ASP A 515 33.01 -9.55 -7.94
N ASP A 516 32.53 -10.46 -8.81
CA ASP A 516 32.68 -10.39 -10.27
C ASP A 516 31.52 -9.61 -10.94
N ALA A 517 30.30 -9.70 -10.39
CA ALA A 517 29.09 -9.09 -10.94
C ALA A 517 28.21 -8.40 -9.87
N PRO A 518 28.70 -7.34 -9.20
CA PRO A 518 28.07 -6.74 -8.01
C PRO A 518 26.71 -6.05 -8.26
N GLU A 519 26.40 -5.72 -9.53
CA GLU A 519 25.15 -5.01 -9.87
C GLU A 519 23.94 -5.94 -10.03
N THR A 520 24.15 -7.27 -10.03
CA THR A 520 23.11 -8.26 -10.40
C THR A 520 21.85 -8.18 -9.53
N ALA A 521 22.02 -8.07 -8.20
CA ALA A 521 20.90 -7.95 -7.29
C ALA A 521 20.17 -6.60 -7.38
N GLY A 522 20.92 -5.52 -7.66
CA GLY A 522 20.37 -4.17 -7.72
C GLY A 522 19.35 -3.97 -8.83
N TRP A 523 19.64 -4.48 -10.04
CA TRP A 523 18.71 -4.31 -11.17
C TRP A 523 17.52 -5.28 -11.11
N SER A 524 17.69 -6.51 -10.60
CA SER A 524 16.59 -7.48 -10.48
C SER A 524 15.51 -6.98 -9.52
N ASP A 525 15.94 -6.43 -8.38
CA ASP A 525 15.03 -5.92 -7.36
C ASP A 525 14.29 -4.67 -7.85
N ALA A 526 14.99 -3.77 -8.54
CA ALA A 526 14.40 -2.59 -9.16
C ALA A 526 13.36 -2.95 -10.24
N TYR A 527 13.62 -3.97 -11.06
CA TYR A 527 12.69 -4.41 -12.09
C TYR A 527 11.37 -4.90 -11.47
N ILE A 528 11.43 -5.75 -10.44
CA ILE A 528 10.21 -6.31 -9.81
C ILE A 528 9.47 -5.23 -9.02
N ALA A 529 10.18 -4.38 -8.27
CA ALA A 529 9.57 -3.35 -7.42
C ALA A 529 8.75 -2.32 -8.21
N THR A 530 9.10 -2.08 -9.49
CA THR A 530 8.40 -1.12 -10.35
C THR A 530 7.16 -1.70 -11.03
N HIS A 531 6.99 -3.02 -11.03
CA HIS A 531 5.91 -3.71 -11.76
C HIS A 531 4.87 -4.37 -10.84
N ASP A 532 5.17 -4.57 -9.56
CA ASP A 532 4.23 -5.25 -8.66
C ASP A 532 3.15 -4.31 -8.08
N LEU A 533 1.90 -4.76 -8.16
CA LEU A 533 0.71 -4.07 -7.67
C LEU A 533 0.11 -4.84 -6.49
N GLY A 534 -0.40 -4.09 -5.52
CA GLY A 534 -1.34 -4.58 -4.53
C GLY A 534 -2.74 -4.64 -5.11
N HIS A 535 -3.56 -5.57 -4.65
CA HIS A 535 -4.91 -5.78 -5.13
C HIS A 535 -5.90 -6.08 -3.99
N VAL A 536 -7.15 -5.66 -4.18
CA VAL A 536 -8.30 -6.22 -3.47
C VAL A 536 -9.04 -7.11 -4.45
N PHE A 537 -9.05 -8.41 -4.21
CA PHE A 537 -9.75 -9.41 -5.02
C PHE A 537 -11.14 -9.67 -4.44
N CYS A 538 -12.12 -9.85 -5.33
CA CYS A 538 -13.51 -10.15 -4.97
C CYS A 538 -14.26 -10.82 -6.13
N PRO A 539 -15.44 -11.41 -5.88
CA PRO A 539 -16.38 -11.79 -6.94
C PRO A 539 -16.68 -10.63 -7.90
N SER A 540 -16.89 -10.94 -9.18
CA SER A 540 -17.11 -9.93 -10.23
C SER A 540 -18.28 -9.00 -9.97
N GLU A 541 -19.34 -9.54 -9.38
CA GLU A 541 -20.57 -8.89 -8.98
C GLU A 541 -20.38 -7.86 -7.86
N LEU A 542 -19.32 -8.00 -7.04
CA LEU A 542 -18.98 -7.07 -5.97
C LEU A 542 -17.96 -6.00 -6.39
N ALA A 543 -17.30 -6.15 -7.55
CA ALA A 543 -16.12 -5.36 -7.89
C ALA A 543 -16.34 -3.83 -7.87
N PRO A 544 -17.44 -3.27 -8.40
CA PRO A 544 -17.68 -1.81 -8.32
C PRO A 544 -17.88 -1.33 -6.88
N TYR A 545 -18.56 -2.12 -6.05
CA TYR A 545 -18.85 -1.77 -4.66
C TYR A 545 -17.61 -1.91 -3.77
N VAL A 546 -16.80 -2.95 -3.99
CA VAL A 546 -15.50 -3.14 -3.33
C VAL A 546 -14.54 -2.02 -3.69
N PHE A 547 -14.55 -1.54 -4.94
CA PHE A 547 -13.75 -0.38 -5.34
C PHE A 547 -14.09 0.85 -4.50
N LEU A 548 -15.39 1.18 -4.40
CA LEU A 548 -15.86 2.35 -3.65
C LEU A 548 -15.64 2.20 -2.14
N ALA A 549 -15.82 1.00 -1.59
CA ALA A 549 -15.53 0.71 -0.19
C ALA A 549 -14.05 0.91 0.13
N ALA A 550 -13.15 0.34 -0.70
CA ALA A 550 -11.70 0.45 -0.53
C ALA A 550 -11.22 1.89 -0.69
N GLU A 551 -11.74 2.62 -1.66
CA GLU A 551 -11.45 4.05 -1.85
C GLU A 551 -11.89 4.89 -0.66
N ALA A 552 -13.13 4.71 -0.20
CA ALA A 552 -13.66 5.49 0.91
C ALA A 552 -12.84 5.26 2.19
N GLU A 553 -12.50 4.00 2.46
CA GLU A 553 -11.68 3.63 3.60
C GLU A 553 -10.27 4.22 3.51
N LEU A 554 -9.62 4.08 2.36
CA LEU A 554 -8.28 4.58 2.14
C LEU A 554 -8.21 6.12 2.26
N ARG A 555 -9.21 6.82 1.69
CA ARG A 555 -9.29 8.28 1.72
C ARG A 555 -9.60 8.83 3.11
N ALA A 556 -10.44 8.14 3.88
CA ALA A 556 -10.84 8.55 5.23
C ALA A 556 -9.76 8.28 6.28
N THR A 557 -9.08 7.13 6.20
CA THR A 557 -8.15 6.68 7.23
C THR A 557 -6.70 7.08 6.94
N HIS A 558 -6.30 7.12 5.67
CA HIS A 558 -4.91 7.37 5.25
C HIS A 558 -4.74 8.62 4.39
N ALA A 559 -5.78 9.43 4.19
CA ALA A 559 -5.74 10.66 3.36
C ALA A 559 -5.25 10.46 1.92
N VAL A 560 -5.29 9.24 1.38
CA VAL A 560 -4.77 8.95 0.03
C VAL A 560 -5.85 9.26 -1.02
N HIS A 561 -5.55 10.20 -1.90
CA HIS A 561 -6.31 10.41 -3.12
C HIS A 561 -6.13 9.29 -4.15
N LEU A 562 -7.17 9.05 -4.95
CA LEU A 562 -7.17 8.03 -5.99
C LEU A 562 -6.96 8.63 -7.38
N PRO A 563 -5.81 8.42 -8.02
CA PRO A 563 -5.58 8.92 -9.37
C PRO A 563 -6.42 8.14 -10.38
N ALA A 564 -6.96 8.82 -11.40
CA ALA A 564 -7.76 8.21 -12.46
C ALA A 564 -6.99 7.13 -13.24
N SER A 565 -5.66 7.20 -13.26
CA SER A 565 -4.78 6.18 -13.85
C SER A 565 -4.86 4.82 -13.15
N MET A 566 -5.45 4.73 -11.95
CA MET A 566 -5.67 3.47 -11.25
C MET A 566 -6.83 2.65 -11.82
N LEU A 567 -7.89 3.29 -12.32
CA LEU A 567 -9.12 2.63 -12.77
C LEU A 567 -8.88 1.45 -13.74
N PRO A 568 -7.99 1.57 -14.76
CA PRO A 568 -7.69 0.46 -15.66
C PRO A 568 -7.10 -0.77 -14.97
N TYR A 569 -6.28 -0.58 -13.92
CA TYR A 569 -5.69 -1.68 -13.16
C TYR A 569 -6.77 -2.49 -12.41
N ALA A 570 -7.83 -1.83 -11.96
CA ALA A 570 -9.01 -2.47 -11.35
C ALA A 570 -10.10 -2.87 -12.37
N LYS A 571 -9.86 -2.70 -13.69
CA LYS A 571 -10.88 -2.88 -14.75
C LYS A 571 -12.20 -2.14 -14.48
N GLN A 572 -12.14 -1.04 -13.74
CA GLN A 572 -13.29 -0.19 -13.47
C GLN A 572 -13.36 0.94 -14.50
N SER A 573 -14.58 1.42 -14.76
CA SER A 573 -14.80 2.62 -15.57
C SER A 573 -15.36 3.72 -14.69
N ARG A 574 -15.01 4.97 -15.01
CA ARG A 574 -15.48 6.12 -14.27
C ARG A 574 -17.00 6.25 -14.37
N GLU A 575 -17.55 5.99 -15.55
CA GLU A 575 -18.97 6.09 -15.83
C GLU A 575 -19.80 5.13 -14.98
N ALA A 576 -19.36 3.88 -14.81
CA ALA A 576 -20.05 2.89 -13.99
C ALA A 576 -19.99 3.25 -12.50
N LEU A 577 -18.83 3.66 -11.99
CA LEU A 577 -18.65 4.05 -10.59
C LEU A 577 -19.42 5.33 -10.27
N ASP A 578 -19.40 6.33 -11.14
CA ASP A 578 -20.08 7.61 -10.92
C ASP A 578 -21.61 7.46 -10.78
N GLN A 579 -22.20 6.46 -11.45
CA GLN A 579 -23.63 6.18 -11.24
C GLN A 579 -23.89 5.66 -9.83
N ILE A 580 -23.12 4.68 -9.37
CA ILE A 580 -23.24 4.12 -8.01
C ILE A 580 -22.95 5.20 -6.97
N ARG A 581 -21.93 6.04 -7.19
CA ARG A 581 -21.61 7.18 -6.32
C ARG A 581 -22.80 8.12 -6.19
N ARG A 582 -23.51 8.44 -7.29
CA ARG A 582 -24.69 9.32 -7.25
C ARG A 582 -25.80 8.71 -6.40
N ASP A 583 -26.07 7.42 -6.56
CA ASP A 583 -27.11 6.73 -5.79
C ASP A 583 -26.74 6.70 -4.29
N LEU A 584 -25.46 6.45 -3.97
CA LEU A 584 -24.92 6.53 -2.61
C LEU A 584 -24.97 7.94 -2.01
N THR A 585 -24.66 8.98 -2.80
CA THR A 585 -24.79 10.39 -2.36
C THR A 585 -26.24 10.72 -2.02
N LYS A 586 -27.22 10.28 -2.82
CA LYS A 586 -28.65 10.52 -2.54
C LYS A 586 -29.13 9.84 -1.28
N ALA A 587 -28.53 8.70 -0.94
CA ALA A 587 -28.84 7.94 0.25
C ALA A 587 -28.02 8.36 1.49
N GLY A 588 -27.20 9.43 1.39
CA GLY A 588 -26.46 10.01 2.52
C GLY A 588 -25.16 9.27 2.91
N PHE A 589 -24.67 8.32 2.08
CA PHE A 589 -23.46 7.54 2.41
C PHE A 589 -22.20 8.41 2.61
N TYR A 590 -22.10 9.51 1.87
CA TYR A 590 -20.93 10.40 1.87
C TYR A 590 -21.09 11.64 2.77
N ASP A 591 -22.07 11.66 3.66
CA ASP A 591 -22.35 12.85 4.48
C ASP A 591 -21.23 13.13 5.48
N ASP A 592 -20.67 12.08 6.09
CA ASP A 592 -19.56 12.14 7.04
C ASP A 592 -18.18 11.81 6.41
N LEU A 593 -18.10 11.76 5.07
CA LEU A 593 -16.89 11.40 4.33
C LEU A 593 -16.35 12.59 3.52
N PRO A 594 -15.04 12.61 3.17
CA PRO A 594 -14.45 13.65 2.35
C PRO A 594 -15.21 13.89 1.04
N THR A 595 -15.47 15.16 0.73
CA THR A 595 -16.33 15.57 -0.39
C THR A 595 -15.73 15.23 -1.76
N ASP A 596 -14.42 15.00 -1.86
CA ASP A 596 -13.75 14.59 -3.09
C ASP A 596 -14.14 13.18 -3.55
N LEU A 597 -14.66 12.33 -2.64
CA LEU A 597 -15.21 11.00 -2.95
C LEU A 597 -16.57 11.05 -3.67
N ARG A 598 -17.24 12.19 -3.66
CA ARG A 598 -18.51 12.38 -4.36
C ARG A 598 -18.24 12.44 -5.88
N PRO A 599 -19.19 11.97 -6.71
CA PRO A 599 -18.99 11.93 -8.16
C PRO A 599 -18.70 13.35 -8.67
N ASP A 600 -17.92 13.45 -9.75
CA ASP A 600 -17.79 14.75 -10.40
C ASP A 600 -19.17 15.14 -10.96
N PRO A 601 -19.60 16.39 -10.73
CA PRO A 601 -20.84 16.86 -11.33
C PRO A 601 -20.75 16.80 -12.85
N ARG A 602 -21.86 16.48 -13.50
CA ARG A 602 -21.92 16.38 -14.97
C ARG A 602 -21.44 17.66 -15.67
N ALA A 603 -21.69 18.81 -15.07
CA ALA A 603 -21.23 20.13 -15.53
C ALA A 603 -19.70 20.21 -15.72
N PHE A 604 -18.90 19.42 -14.99
CA PHE A 604 -17.45 19.43 -15.10
C PHE A 604 -16.96 18.87 -16.45
N GLY A 605 -17.78 18.09 -17.16
CA GLY A 605 -17.47 17.53 -18.47
C GLY A 605 -17.59 18.53 -19.64
N HIS A 606 -18.04 19.76 -19.41
CA HIS A 606 -18.14 20.77 -20.47
C HIS A 606 -16.76 21.26 -20.92
N ALA A 607 -16.53 21.32 -22.23
CA ALA A 607 -15.23 21.64 -22.84
C ALA A 607 -14.59 22.97 -22.39
N ALA A 608 -15.37 23.91 -21.84
CA ALA A 608 -14.89 25.20 -21.35
C ALA A 608 -14.68 25.26 -19.83
N PHE A 609 -15.15 24.26 -19.07
CA PHE A 609 -15.18 24.31 -17.60
C PHE A 609 -13.77 24.39 -17.01
N ASP A 610 -12.87 23.50 -17.42
CA ASP A 610 -11.49 23.47 -16.90
C ASP A 610 -10.73 24.76 -17.20
N THR A 611 -10.95 25.36 -18.37
CA THR A 611 -10.33 26.63 -18.75
C THR A 611 -10.81 27.77 -17.85
N ARG A 612 -12.10 27.79 -17.52
CA ARG A 612 -12.69 28.80 -16.61
C ARG A 612 -12.25 28.60 -15.17
N VAL A 613 -12.18 27.35 -14.69
CA VAL A 613 -11.61 27.02 -13.39
C VAL A 613 -10.16 27.50 -13.30
N ALA A 614 -9.32 27.24 -14.31
CA ALA A 614 -7.94 27.70 -14.34
C ALA A 614 -7.84 29.25 -14.34
N SER A 615 -8.74 29.92 -15.06
CA SER A 615 -8.83 31.38 -15.05
C SER A 615 -9.24 31.93 -13.69
N ALA A 616 -10.26 31.34 -13.05
CA ALA A 616 -10.71 31.70 -11.71
C ALA A 616 -9.60 31.49 -10.67
N VAL A 617 -8.89 30.35 -10.71
CA VAL A 617 -7.72 30.10 -9.87
C VAL A 617 -6.66 31.19 -10.05
N LYS A 618 -6.29 31.50 -11.30
CA LYS A 618 -5.30 32.55 -11.58
C LYS A 618 -5.73 33.92 -11.05
N LYS A 619 -7.02 34.26 -11.12
CA LYS A 619 -7.57 35.51 -10.58
C LYS A 619 -7.49 35.56 -9.05
N LEU A 620 -7.64 34.41 -8.40
CA LEU A 620 -7.74 34.26 -6.96
C LEU A 620 -6.40 33.83 -6.30
N ASP A 621 -5.33 33.64 -7.09
CA ASP A 621 -4.01 33.14 -6.67
C ASP A 621 -3.32 34.02 -5.61
N GLY A 622 -3.77 35.27 -5.45
CA GLY A 622 -3.23 36.22 -4.46
C GLY A 622 -3.69 35.99 -3.02
N TYR A 623 -4.61 35.05 -2.77
CA TYR A 623 -5.10 34.74 -1.43
C TYR A 623 -4.18 33.74 -0.71
N VAL A 624 -3.63 34.14 0.44
CA VAL A 624 -2.66 33.34 1.21
C VAL A 624 -3.30 32.64 2.42
N GLY A 625 -4.42 33.15 2.95
CA GLY A 625 -5.21 32.51 4.01
C GLY A 625 -4.46 32.24 5.35
N PRO A 626 -5.15 31.68 6.36
CA PRO A 626 -4.52 31.13 7.56
C PRO A 626 -3.71 29.87 7.24
N VAL A 627 -2.52 29.75 7.83
CA VAL A 627 -1.79 28.47 7.92
C VAL A 627 -2.53 27.63 8.96
N MET A 628 -3.27 26.62 8.51
CA MET A 628 -3.79 25.57 9.39
C MET A 628 -2.57 24.74 9.83
N GLY A 629 -2.43 24.48 11.13
CA GLY A 629 -1.14 24.24 11.80
C GLY A 629 -0.30 23.02 11.35
N ASP A 630 0.97 23.07 11.80
CA ASP A 630 2.08 22.11 11.70
C ASP A 630 2.54 21.70 10.30
N ASP A 631 2.82 22.69 9.44
CA ASP A 631 3.97 22.56 8.55
C ASP A 631 4.82 23.81 8.52
N GLN A 632 6.11 23.60 8.79
CA GLN A 632 7.10 24.65 8.77
C GLN A 632 7.15 25.29 7.39
N VAL A 633 7.15 26.63 7.40
CA VAL A 633 7.60 27.51 6.33
C VAL A 633 8.79 26.89 5.58
N ARG A 634 8.52 26.29 4.43
CA ARG A 634 9.45 26.18 3.31
C ARG A 634 8.73 26.64 2.07
N GLY A 635 9.31 27.65 1.44
CA GLY A 635 8.74 28.35 0.31
C GLY A 635 8.58 27.41 -0.88
N ASN A 636 7.37 26.90 -1.03
CA ASN A 636 6.68 26.81 -2.31
C ASN A 636 5.23 27.12 -1.97
N THR A 637 4.78 28.31 -2.35
CA THR A 637 3.35 28.62 -2.42
C THR A 637 2.69 27.58 -3.31
N THR A 638 2.13 26.54 -2.72
CA THR A 638 1.12 25.71 -3.36
C THR A 638 -0.06 26.65 -3.60
N ARG A 639 -0.03 27.28 -4.78
CA ARG A 639 -1.13 28.04 -5.38
C ARG A 639 -2.44 27.37 -5.03
N ALA A 640 -3.50 28.13 -4.75
CA ALA A 640 -4.84 27.57 -4.53
C ALA A 640 -5.18 26.60 -5.68
N ALA A 641 -4.97 25.30 -5.43
CA ALA A 641 -4.85 24.33 -6.51
C ALA A 641 -6.21 24.18 -7.20
N THR A 642 -6.23 23.98 -8.51
CA THR A 642 -7.43 23.64 -9.29
C THR A 642 -8.32 22.61 -8.58
N ALA A 643 -7.72 21.65 -7.87
CA ALA A 643 -8.40 20.67 -7.02
C ALA A 643 -9.27 21.31 -5.91
N ARG A 644 -8.75 22.32 -5.18
CA ARG A 644 -9.49 23.00 -4.11
C ARG A 644 -10.72 23.74 -4.63
N LEU A 645 -10.57 24.46 -5.75
CA LEU A 645 -11.70 25.16 -6.37
C LEU A 645 -12.75 24.18 -6.90
N ARG A 646 -12.33 23.08 -7.54
CA ARG A 646 -13.24 22.01 -7.97
C ARG A 646 -13.99 21.41 -6.78
N ASN A 647 -13.31 21.06 -5.69
CA ASN A 647 -13.94 20.52 -4.49
C ASN A 647 -14.94 21.50 -3.87
N PHE A 648 -14.64 22.80 -3.87
CA PHE A 648 -15.60 23.81 -3.45
C PHE A 648 -16.84 23.82 -4.35
N LEU A 649 -16.67 23.80 -5.68
CA LEU A 649 -17.77 23.77 -6.65
C LEU A 649 -18.62 22.50 -6.54
N LYS A 650 -18.04 21.35 -6.19
CA LYS A 650 -18.79 20.10 -5.96
C LYS A 650 -19.86 20.24 -4.87
N GLN A 651 -19.67 21.13 -3.90
CA GLN A 651 -20.64 21.33 -2.82
C GLN A 651 -21.95 21.97 -3.29
N PHE A 652 -22.00 22.47 -4.53
CA PHE A 652 -23.19 23.05 -5.17
C PHE A 652 -23.94 22.05 -6.04
N ASP A 653 -23.47 20.80 -6.15
CA ASP A 653 -24.15 19.74 -6.91
C ASP A 653 -25.36 19.23 -6.12
N ASN A 654 -26.52 19.84 -6.38
CA ASN A 654 -27.80 19.47 -5.77
C ASN A 654 -28.78 18.93 -6.83
N ASP A 655 -28.32 18.02 -7.70
CA ASP A 655 -29.03 17.58 -8.92
C ASP A 655 -29.43 18.76 -9.86
N ASN A 656 -28.82 19.94 -9.65
CA ASN A 656 -29.03 21.14 -10.46
C ASN A 656 -27.69 21.67 -10.97
N GLU A 657 -27.33 21.27 -12.18
CA GLU A 657 -26.08 21.66 -12.85
C GLU A 657 -25.92 23.20 -12.97
N GLN A 658 -27.03 23.95 -12.98
CA GLN A 658 -26.99 25.41 -13.07
C GLN A 658 -26.39 26.04 -11.81
N PHE A 659 -26.49 25.40 -10.63
CA PHE A 659 -25.90 25.94 -9.40
C PHE A 659 -24.37 25.94 -9.44
N ILE A 660 -23.77 24.96 -10.12
CA ILE A 660 -22.31 24.89 -10.30
C ILE A 660 -21.84 26.00 -11.23
N GLU A 661 -22.58 26.22 -12.32
CA GLU A 661 -22.30 27.30 -13.25
C GLU A 661 -22.42 28.67 -12.55
N LEU A 662 -23.47 28.86 -11.74
CA LEU A 662 -23.65 30.06 -10.93
C LEU A 662 -22.56 30.23 -9.86
N ALA A 663 -22.13 29.13 -9.23
CA ALA A 663 -21.02 29.16 -8.27
C ALA A 663 -19.68 29.49 -8.93
N LEU A 664 -19.41 28.98 -10.13
CA LEU A 664 -18.21 29.34 -10.88
C LEU A 664 -18.25 30.81 -11.31
N ARG A 665 -19.38 31.30 -11.82
CA ARG A 665 -19.59 32.74 -12.13
C ARG A 665 -19.44 33.62 -10.89
N LEU A 666 -19.87 33.15 -9.73
CA LEU A 666 -19.71 33.83 -8.44
C LEU A 666 -18.22 33.97 -8.07
N LEU A 667 -17.42 32.90 -8.24
CA LEU A 667 -15.97 32.94 -8.02
C LEU A 667 -15.26 33.82 -9.06
N GLU A 668 -15.65 33.73 -10.33
CA GLU A 668 -15.17 34.60 -11.41
C GLU A 668 -15.53 36.07 -11.15
N GLY A 669 -16.67 36.35 -10.51
CA GLY A 669 -17.13 37.70 -10.12
C GLY A 669 -16.51 38.22 -8.82
N THR A 670 -15.95 37.34 -7.99
CA THR A 670 -15.29 37.72 -6.73
C THR A 670 -14.05 38.58 -6.99
N ARG A 671 -13.94 39.73 -6.33
CA ARG A 671 -12.80 40.64 -6.45
C ARG A 671 -11.76 40.36 -5.37
N GLN A 672 -10.56 39.96 -5.78
CA GLN A 672 -9.41 39.85 -4.88
C GLN A 672 -8.75 41.23 -4.74
N ILE A 673 -8.67 41.76 -3.53
CA ILE A 673 -7.85 42.93 -3.20
C ILE A 673 -6.39 42.53 -3.30
N THR A 674 -5.62 43.30 -4.05
CA THR A 674 -4.20 43.07 -4.31
C THR A 674 -3.32 44.13 -3.65
N ARG A 675 -1.99 43.95 -3.74
CA ARG A 675 -1.02 44.98 -3.34
C ARG A 675 -1.19 46.28 -4.13
N LEU A 676 -1.69 46.21 -5.37
CA LEU A 676 -1.94 47.41 -6.16
C LEU A 676 -3.07 48.24 -5.56
N ASP A 677 -4.18 47.63 -5.18
CA ASP A 677 -5.31 48.36 -4.57
C ASP A 677 -4.90 49.04 -3.24
N LEU A 678 -4.04 48.39 -2.44
CA LEU A 678 -3.45 49.00 -1.23
C LEU A 678 -2.59 50.23 -1.55
N ARG A 679 -1.75 50.12 -2.58
CA ARG A 679 -0.92 51.24 -3.05
C ARG A 679 -1.77 52.40 -3.52
N GLU A 680 -2.76 52.15 -4.36
CA GLU A 680 -3.67 53.19 -4.87
C GLU A 680 -4.50 53.82 -3.76
N ALA A 681 -4.91 53.05 -2.75
CA ALA A 681 -5.61 53.58 -1.58
C ALA A 681 -4.75 54.55 -0.76
N LEU A 682 -3.46 54.24 -0.56
CA LEU A 682 -2.54 55.14 0.13
C LEU A 682 -2.25 56.39 -0.71
N LEU A 683 -1.99 56.23 -2.01
CA LEU A 683 -1.75 57.36 -2.91
C LEU A 683 -2.97 58.28 -3.02
N GLY A 684 -4.18 57.73 -3.04
CA GLY A 684 -5.42 58.51 -3.04
C GLY A 684 -5.59 59.39 -1.79
N LEU A 685 -5.13 58.92 -0.62
CA LEU A 685 -5.06 59.78 0.58
C LEU A 685 -4.05 60.91 0.36
N LEU A 686 -2.83 60.60 -0.10
CA LEU A 686 -1.76 61.59 -0.28
C LEU A 686 -2.07 62.65 -1.34
N GLU A 687 -2.80 62.28 -2.41
CA GLU A 687 -3.27 63.20 -3.44
C GLU A 687 -4.31 64.19 -2.91
N THR A 688 -5.25 63.70 -2.09
CA THR A 688 -6.32 64.53 -1.52
C THR A 688 -5.87 65.31 -0.28
N HIS A 689 -4.89 64.79 0.45
CA HIS A 689 -4.37 65.35 1.70
C HIS A 689 -2.83 65.24 1.73
N PRO A 690 -2.11 66.13 1.01
CA PRO A 690 -0.65 66.09 0.93
C PRO A 690 0.07 66.27 2.28
N THR A 691 -0.64 66.73 3.31
CA THR A 691 -0.11 66.89 4.68
C THR A 691 0.34 65.56 5.30
N PHE A 692 -0.14 64.43 4.81
CA PHE A 692 0.28 63.09 5.27
C PHE A 692 1.59 62.59 4.62
N ALA A 693 2.23 63.38 3.75
CA ALA A 693 3.59 63.07 3.30
C ALA A 693 4.56 63.08 4.50
N GLY A 694 5.44 62.09 4.59
CA GLY A 694 6.36 61.90 5.72
C GLY A 694 5.75 61.20 6.95
N ALA A 695 4.48 60.77 6.88
CA ALA A 695 3.77 60.17 8.00
C ALA A 695 4.31 58.79 8.43
N ASN A 696 4.03 58.45 9.70
CA ASN A 696 4.27 57.13 10.24
C ASN A 696 3.12 56.18 9.91
N LEU A 697 3.42 55.08 9.20
CA LEU A 697 2.49 54.00 8.93
C LEU A 697 2.44 53.06 10.14
N CYS A 698 1.28 52.98 10.78
CA CYS A 698 1.06 52.19 11.98
C CYS A 698 -0.01 51.12 11.74
N ALA A 699 0.09 50.00 12.45
CA ALA A 699 -0.97 49.00 12.48
C ALA A 699 -2.18 49.53 13.26
N LEU A 700 -3.39 49.27 12.75
CA LEU A 700 -4.64 49.51 13.45
C LEU A 700 -4.95 48.30 14.35
N GLY A 701 -4.84 48.47 15.66
CA GLY A 701 -5.05 47.39 16.63
C GLY A 701 -3.75 46.66 17.02
N SER A 702 -3.80 45.33 17.06
CA SER A 702 -2.69 44.49 17.53
C SER A 702 -1.81 43.97 16.38
N LEU A 703 -0.63 43.42 16.70
CA LEU A 703 0.23 42.73 15.70
C LEU A 703 -0.44 41.50 15.05
N LYS A 704 -1.52 40.99 15.63
CA LYS A 704 -2.32 39.87 15.08
C LYS A 704 -3.33 40.32 14.02
N ASP A 705 -3.65 41.62 13.96
CA ASP A 705 -4.64 42.16 13.02
C ASP A 705 -4.06 42.29 11.60
N SER A 706 -4.92 42.17 10.58
CA SER A 706 -4.53 42.26 9.16
C SER A 706 -3.84 43.58 8.81
N SER A 707 -4.21 44.65 9.51
CA SER A 707 -3.61 45.98 9.36
C SER A 707 -2.09 46.00 9.56
N ALA A 708 -1.53 45.14 10.43
CA ALA A 708 -0.07 45.08 10.62
C ALA A 708 0.67 44.58 9.36
N ILE A 709 0.05 43.66 8.61
CA ILE A 709 0.59 43.18 7.33
C ILE A 709 0.43 44.28 6.28
N PHE A 710 -0.73 44.94 6.24
CA PHE A 710 -1.01 45.99 5.26
C PHE A 710 -0.13 47.23 5.44
N ALA A 711 0.16 47.65 6.68
CA ALA A 711 1.08 48.75 6.96
C ALA A 711 2.48 48.49 6.38
N ASN A 712 2.97 47.25 6.49
CA ASN A 712 4.25 46.86 5.89
C ASN A 712 4.21 46.86 4.37
N LEU A 713 3.13 46.37 3.76
CA LEU A 713 2.98 46.36 2.30
C LEU A 713 2.81 47.76 1.71
N ALA A 714 2.16 48.66 2.45
CA ALA A 714 1.94 50.05 2.05
C ALA A 714 3.25 50.86 2.01
N LEU A 715 4.33 50.42 2.69
CA LEU A 715 5.64 51.07 2.62
C LEU A 715 6.21 51.14 1.20
N ASP A 716 5.91 50.13 0.37
CA ASP A 716 6.36 50.12 -1.02
C ASP A 716 5.83 51.35 -1.79
N ALA A 717 4.65 51.83 -1.43
CA ALA A 717 4.03 53.03 -1.98
C ALA A 717 4.42 54.31 -1.23
N GLY A 718 4.59 54.23 0.09
CA GLY A 718 4.93 55.36 0.94
C GLY A 718 6.41 55.81 0.87
N ARG A 719 7.31 54.97 0.34
CA ARG A 719 8.76 55.27 0.27
C ARG A 719 9.06 56.54 -0.52
N ASP A 720 8.36 56.77 -1.63
CA ASP A 720 8.55 57.96 -2.47
C ASP A 720 8.02 59.24 -1.79
N HIS A 721 7.32 59.09 -0.66
CA HIS A 721 6.74 60.16 0.14
C HIS A 721 7.33 60.25 1.56
N ASP A 722 8.53 59.70 1.79
CA ASP A 722 9.25 59.69 3.08
C ASP A 722 8.47 59.09 4.27
N MET A 723 7.55 58.16 3.98
CA MET A 723 6.79 57.48 5.04
C MET A 723 7.61 56.35 5.69
N HIS A 724 7.35 56.08 6.97
CA HIS A 724 8.07 55.03 7.72
C HIS A 724 7.09 54.13 8.48
N ALA A 725 7.34 52.83 8.52
CA ALA A 725 6.57 51.93 9.39
C ALA A 725 7.10 52.01 10.82
N ARG A 726 6.18 52.16 11.77
CA ARG A 726 6.49 52.29 13.21
C ARG A 726 5.41 51.58 14.03
N ASP A 727 5.79 51.16 15.23
CA ASP A 727 4.81 50.86 16.27
C ASP A 727 4.12 52.17 16.70
N LEU A 728 2.84 52.10 17.08
CA LEU A 728 2.09 53.29 17.48
C LEU A 728 2.76 54.03 18.64
N ARG A 729 3.33 53.31 19.62
CA ARG A 729 3.96 53.92 20.80
C ARG A 729 5.23 54.70 20.43
N ASP A 730 5.96 54.24 19.41
CA ASP A 730 7.16 54.91 18.90
C ASP A 730 6.77 56.07 17.97
N ALA A 731 5.78 55.88 17.11
CA ALA A 731 5.27 56.92 16.21
C ALA A 731 4.75 58.15 16.97
N LEU A 732 4.16 57.94 18.16
CA LEU A 732 3.67 59.04 19.00
C LEU A 732 4.81 59.92 19.56
N GLN A 733 6.04 59.40 19.68
CA GLN A 733 7.21 60.17 20.12
C GLN A 733 7.74 61.11 19.03
N GLU A 734 7.35 60.90 17.77
CA GLU A 734 7.75 61.72 16.62
C GLU A 734 6.67 62.75 16.28
N GLU A 735 7.04 63.98 15.91
CA GLU A 735 6.09 65.03 15.49
C GLU A 735 5.60 64.88 14.04
N ARG A 736 5.25 63.65 13.65
CA ARG A 736 4.76 63.32 12.30
C ARG A 736 3.30 62.89 12.33
N PRO A 737 2.55 63.07 11.22
CA PRO A 737 1.21 62.48 11.09
C PRO A 737 1.26 60.95 11.18
N ILE A 738 0.15 60.32 11.53
CA ILE A 738 0.05 58.85 11.62
C ILE A 738 -1.00 58.36 10.63
N VAL A 739 -0.68 57.34 9.86
CA VAL A 739 -1.60 56.71 8.90
C VAL A 739 -1.80 55.24 9.27
N PHE A 740 -3.05 54.86 9.43
CA PHE A 740 -3.51 53.48 9.59
C PHE A 740 -4.08 52.99 8.27
N ILE A 741 -3.77 51.76 7.88
CA ILE A 741 -4.30 51.14 6.66
C ILE A 741 -4.92 49.78 6.96
N ASP A 742 -6.11 49.52 6.43
CA ASP A 742 -6.79 48.23 6.54
C ASP A 742 -7.55 47.86 5.26
N ASP A 743 -8.02 46.62 5.16
CA ASP A 743 -8.69 46.12 3.95
C ASP A 743 -10.12 46.63 3.78
N PHE A 744 -10.92 46.68 4.86
CA PHE A 744 -12.33 46.98 4.76
C PHE A 744 -12.93 47.75 5.94
N ILE A 745 -13.77 48.75 5.65
CA ILE A 745 -14.61 49.42 6.65
C ILE A 745 -16.10 49.09 6.48
N GLY A 746 -16.69 48.47 7.50
CA GLY A 746 -18.14 48.25 7.63
C GLY A 746 -18.84 49.49 8.18
N LYS A 747 -19.31 49.44 9.43
CA LYS A 747 -19.84 50.60 10.18
C LYS A 747 -18.78 51.34 11.01
N GLY A 748 -17.51 50.94 10.86
CA GLY A 748 -16.41 51.44 11.68
C GLY A 748 -16.32 50.86 13.10
N SER A 749 -17.20 49.93 13.50
CA SER A 749 -17.24 49.35 14.85
C SER A 749 -15.89 48.87 15.38
N GLN A 750 -15.12 48.13 14.58
CA GLN A 750 -13.81 47.62 14.98
C GLN A 750 -12.82 48.76 15.26
N THR A 751 -12.78 49.76 14.38
CA THR A 751 -11.93 50.95 14.54
C THR A 751 -12.35 51.75 15.78
N LYS A 752 -13.65 51.88 16.03
CA LYS A 752 -14.20 52.55 17.22
C LYS A 752 -13.78 51.84 18.50
N ASP A 753 -13.93 50.52 18.56
CA ASP A 753 -13.52 49.69 19.70
C ASP A 753 -12.01 49.82 19.98
N ILE A 754 -11.17 49.80 18.93
CA ILE A 754 -9.72 49.99 19.04
C ILE A 754 -9.40 51.37 19.64
N ILE A 755 -9.99 52.45 19.10
CA ILE A 755 -9.73 53.81 19.56
C ILE A 755 -10.26 54.01 20.98
N GLN A 756 -11.46 53.51 21.30
CA GLN A 756 -12.04 53.57 22.65
C GLN A 756 -11.13 52.88 23.65
N THR A 757 -10.60 51.71 23.32
CA THR A 757 -9.66 50.99 24.17
C THR A 757 -8.35 51.75 24.35
N TRP A 758 -7.75 52.28 23.27
CA TRP A 758 -6.54 53.10 23.35
C TRP A 758 -6.71 54.32 24.26
N LEU A 759 -7.91 54.92 24.26
CA LEU A 759 -8.24 56.13 25.01
C LEU A 759 -8.85 55.88 26.39
N GLY A 760 -8.97 54.61 26.82
CA GLY A 760 -9.60 54.26 28.11
C GLY A 760 -11.08 54.66 28.21
N LEU A 761 -11.79 54.72 27.08
CA LEU A 761 -13.20 55.12 26.99
C LEU A 761 -14.14 53.93 27.18
N GLU A 762 -15.40 54.21 27.52
CA GLU A 762 -16.45 53.19 27.57
C GLU A 762 -16.69 52.63 26.15
N ARG A 763 -16.56 51.30 26.01
CA ARG A 763 -16.67 50.61 24.73
C ARG A 763 -18.13 50.54 24.29
N THR A 764 -18.43 51.01 23.09
CA THR A 764 -19.81 51.01 22.54
C THR A 764 -20.24 49.64 22.02
N GLU A 765 -19.30 48.78 21.64
CA GLU A 765 -19.53 47.40 21.21
C GLU A 765 -18.37 46.54 21.74
N ASP A 766 -18.65 45.47 22.51
CA ASP A 766 -17.61 44.55 22.98
C ASP A 766 -17.42 43.41 21.96
N LEU A 767 -16.28 43.41 21.27
CA LEU A 767 -15.95 42.44 20.22
C LEU A 767 -15.25 41.18 20.75
N ASP A 768 -15.10 41.02 22.08
CA ASP A 768 -14.49 39.85 22.73
C ASP A 768 -13.01 39.64 22.30
N GLU A 769 -12.28 40.74 22.07
CA GLU A 769 -10.86 40.76 21.70
C GLU A 769 -10.04 41.47 22.79
N ASP A 770 -8.95 40.85 23.26
CA ASP A 770 -8.05 41.42 24.29
C ASP A 770 -7.13 42.48 23.66
N ARG A 771 -7.19 43.72 24.17
CA ARG A 771 -6.54 44.90 23.56
C ARG A 771 -5.93 45.79 24.65
N ASP A 772 -4.72 46.30 24.39
CA ASP A 772 -3.98 47.14 25.34
C ASP A 772 -4.41 48.61 25.33
N GLU A 773 -4.57 49.22 26.50
CA GLU A 773 -4.77 50.66 26.69
C GLU A 773 -3.43 51.44 26.53
N LEU A 774 -3.49 52.65 25.96
CA LEU A 774 -2.33 53.55 25.90
C LEU A 774 -2.16 54.29 27.23
N GLY A 775 -0.91 54.58 27.62
CA GLY A 775 -0.67 55.40 28.80
C GLY A 775 -1.20 56.83 28.62
N THR A 776 -1.51 57.54 29.71
CA THR A 776 -2.10 58.89 29.68
C THR A 776 -1.35 59.90 28.81
N VAL A 777 -0.01 59.90 28.86
CA VAL A 777 0.83 60.76 28.00
C VAL A 777 0.66 60.43 26.51
N GLN A 778 0.54 59.15 26.17
CA GLN A 778 0.36 58.70 24.79
C GLN A 778 -1.04 59.04 24.27
N GLN A 779 -2.05 58.99 25.14
CA GLN A 779 -3.41 59.41 24.80
C GLN A 779 -3.50 60.91 24.47
N GLU A 780 -2.77 61.76 25.19
CA GLU A 780 -2.67 63.20 24.90
C GLU A 780 -1.93 63.44 23.57
N LEU A 781 -0.81 62.75 23.35
CA LEU A 781 -0.07 62.81 22.09
C LEU A 781 -0.94 62.38 20.91
N LEU A 782 -1.73 61.30 21.04
CA LEU A 782 -2.61 60.82 19.98
C LEU A 782 -3.69 61.86 19.61
N ARG A 783 -4.24 62.58 20.60
CA ARG A 783 -5.22 63.66 20.35
C ARG A 783 -4.62 64.88 19.66
N GLY A 784 -3.32 65.12 19.85
CA GLY A 784 -2.60 66.21 19.19
C GLY A 784 -2.03 65.86 17.81
N ARG A 785 -2.30 64.66 17.27
CA ARG A 785 -1.74 64.17 16.01
C ARG A 785 -2.79 64.19 14.90
N GLN A 786 -2.34 64.48 13.68
CA GLN A 786 -3.13 64.27 12.48
C GLN A 786 -3.16 62.76 12.15
N LEU A 787 -4.36 62.18 12.08
CA LEU A 787 -4.59 60.75 11.90
C LEU A 787 -5.24 60.48 10.54
N GLY A 788 -4.64 59.62 9.72
CA GLY A 788 -5.21 59.13 8.47
C GLY A 788 -5.71 57.70 8.62
N PHE A 789 -6.96 57.43 8.28
CA PHE A 789 -7.51 56.08 8.24
C PHE A 789 -7.81 55.71 6.78
N VAL A 790 -7.00 54.82 6.22
CA VAL A 790 -7.10 54.37 4.83
C VAL A 790 -7.71 52.98 4.79
N TYR A 791 -8.82 52.83 4.09
CA TYR A 791 -9.43 51.54 3.81
C TYR A 791 -9.43 51.29 2.31
N VAL A 792 -9.06 50.08 1.90
CA VAL A 792 -9.10 49.72 0.48
C VAL A 792 -10.54 49.69 -0.02
N ALA A 793 -11.47 49.15 0.76
CA ALA A 793 -12.87 49.07 0.41
C ALA A 793 -13.78 49.42 1.60
N GLY A 794 -15.03 49.82 1.36
CA GLY A 794 -15.93 50.12 2.46
C GLY A 794 -17.41 50.26 2.09
N LEU A 795 -18.27 50.12 3.11
CA LEU A 795 -19.70 50.43 2.99
C LEU A 795 -19.92 51.94 2.97
N THR A 796 -21.03 52.36 2.34
CA THR A 796 -21.39 53.78 2.19
C THR A 796 -21.46 54.52 3.53
N ASP A 797 -21.94 53.84 4.58
CA ASP A 797 -22.13 54.44 5.91
C ASP A 797 -20.85 54.40 6.76
N GLY A 798 -19.82 53.64 6.36
CA GLY A 798 -18.63 53.40 7.17
C GLY A 798 -17.78 54.65 7.38
N LYS A 799 -17.53 55.39 6.30
CA LYS A 799 -16.75 56.62 6.34
C LYS A 799 -17.43 57.71 7.19
N PRO A 800 -18.70 58.11 6.92
CA PRO A 800 -19.38 59.12 7.74
C PRO A 800 -19.46 58.71 9.21
N ALA A 801 -19.79 57.45 9.50
CA ALA A 801 -19.92 56.98 10.89
C ALA A 801 -18.59 56.99 11.67
N LEU A 802 -17.45 56.85 10.98
CA LEU A 802 -16.14 56.96 11.61
C LEU A 802 -15.70 58.42 11.75
N GLU A 803 -15.96 59.27 10.75
CA GLU A 803 -15.67 60.71 10.81
C GLU A 803 -16.46 61.39 11.94
N ASP A 804 -17.75 61.08 12.09
CA ASP A 804 -18.59 61.58 13.18
C ASP A 804 -18.02 61.17 14.54
N PHE A 805 -17.63 59.90 14.69
CA PHE A 805 -17.01 59.40 15.92
C PHE A 805 -15.66 60.08 16.24
N LEU A 806 -14.80 60.26 15.24
CA LEU A 806 -13.51 60.94 15.42
C LEU A 806 -13.73 62.39 15.86
N SER A 807 -14.71 63.08 15.29
CA SER A 807 -15.12 64.42 15.69
C SER A 807 -15.68 64.47 17.12
N GLU A 808 -16.54 63.50 17.50
CA GLU A 808 -17.08 63.38 18.86
C GLU A 808 -15.98 63.19 19.92
N GLN A 809 -14.91 62.47 19.58
CA GLN A 809 -13.76 62.22 20.46
C GLN A 809 -12.67 63.30 20.36
N ALA A 810 -12.91 64.39 19.61
CA ALA A 810 -11.95 65.47 19.37
C ALA A 810 -10.59 65.00 18.80
N LEU A 811 -10.63 64.04 17.87
CA LEU A 811 -9.46 63.55 17.14
C LEU A 811 -9.40 64.20 15.75
N ASP A 812 -8.22 64.69 15.34
CA ASP A 812 -7.98 65.21 13.98
C ASP A 812 -7.79 64.06 12.99
N GLY A 813 -8.90 63.43 12.61
CA GLY A 813 -8.93 62.22 11.80
C GLY A 813 -9.49 62.43 10.40
N THR A 814 -8.77 61.98 9.37
CA THR A 814 -9.20 61.94 7.96
C THR A 814 -9.46 60.50 7.53
N VAL A 815 -10.64 60.21 6.97
CA VAL A 815 -11.00 58.86 6.49
C VAL A 815 -11.02 58.80 4.96
N HIS A 816 -10.20 57.91 4.40
CA HIS A 816 -10.14 57.63 2.97
C HIS A 816 -10.61 56.20 2.70
N VAL A 817 -11.56 56.05 1.76
CA VAL A 817 -12.02 54.75 1.26
C VAL A 817 -11.79 54.74 -0.23
N HIS A 818 -10.91 53.87 -0.72
CA HIS A 818 -10.51 53.85 -2.12
C HIS A 818 -11.59 53.27 -3.02
N LEU A 819 -12.13 52.09 -2.67
CA LEU A 819 -13.20 51.42 -3.39
C LEU A 819 -14.54 51.64 -2.65
N PRO A 820 -15.44 52.49 -3.17
CA PRO A 820 -16.75 52.68 -2.58
C PRO A 820 -17.62 51.43 -2.79
N GLN A 821 -18.65 51.27 -1.97
CA GLN A 821 -19.56 50.12 -2.01
C GLN A 821 -20.13 49.82 -3.40
N SER A 822 -20.40 50.84 -4.21
CA SER A 822 -20.92 50.70 -5.58
C SER A 822 -19.95 49.99 -6.55
N GLU A 823 -18.66 49.96 -6.24
CA GLU A 823 -17.61 49.32 -7.04
C GLU A 823 -17.24 47.93 -6.52
N ILE A 824 -17.85 47.50 -5.41
CA ILE A 824 -17.66 46.17 -4.83
C ILE A 824 -18.73 45.24 -5.43
N PRO A 825 -18.33 44.13 -6.10
CA PRO A 825 -19.29 43.16 -6.61
C PRO A 825 -20.13 42.57 -5.48
N THR A 826 -21.42 42.36 -5.73
CA THR A 826 -22.36 41.71 -4.81
C THR A 826 -22.94 40.47 -5.47
N LEU A 827 -23.51 39.57 -4.66
CA LEU A 827 -24.23 38.41 -5.16
C LEU A 827 -25.31 38.81 -6.19
N ASP A 828 -26.08 39.85 -5.90
CA ASP A 828 -27.12 40.38 -6.78
C ASP A 828 -26.55 41.08 -8.03
N SER A 829 -25.41 41.79 -7.96
CA SER A 829 -24.85 42.46 -9.14
C SER A 829 -24.21 41.50 -10.13
N VAL A 830 -23.70 40.35 -9.65
CA VAL A 830 -23.06 39.33 -10.51
C VAL A 830 -24.07 38.36 -11.09
N LEU A 831 -25.09 37.97 -10.33
CA LEU A 831 -26.01 36.89 -10.71
C LEU A 831 -27.50 37.30 -10.78
N GLY A 832 -27.88 38.50 -10.36
CA GLY A 832 -29.29 38.88 -10.16
C GLY A 832 -30.18 38.86 -11.41
N ALA A 833 -29.59 38.84 -12.61
CA ALA A 833 -30.32 38.72 -13.87
C ALA A 833 -30.57 37.26 -14.31
N ASP A 834 -30.02 36.29 -13.59
CA ASP A 834 -30.17 34.86 -13.91
C ASP A 834 -31.53 34.33 -13.45
N GLU A 835 -32.16 33.50 -14.28
CA GLU A 835 -33.48 32.94 -13.99
C GLU A 835 -33.48 32.02 -12.76
N ASN A 836 -32.33 31.39 -12.44
CA ASN A 836 -32.19 30.46 -11.32
C ASN A 836 -31.63 31.13 -10.06
N PHE A 837 -31.43 32.45 -10.10
CA PHE A 837 -30.79 33.20 -9.02
C PHE A 837 -31.55 33.10 -7.69
N ALA A 838 -32.88 33.12 -7.71
CA ALA A 838 -33.68 33.08 -6.49
C ALA A 838 -33.45 31.78 -5.70
N ASP A 839 -33.47 30.64 -6.40
CA ASP A 839 -33.23 29.34 -5.79
C ASP A 839 -31.77 29.18 -5.36
N PHE A 840 -30.82 29.67 -6.16
CA PHE A 840 -29.40 29.66 -5.81
C PHE A 840 -29.10 30.52 -4.58
N LYS A 841 -29.74 31.69 -4.44
CA LYS A 841 -29.61 32.57 -3.27
C LYS A 841 -30.21 31.92 -2.02
N ALA A 842 -31.33 31.18 -2.15
CA ALA A 842 -31.89 30.40 -1.05
C ALA A 842 -30.94 29.29 -0.61
N PHE A 843 -30.33 28.57 -1.56
CA PHE A 843 -29.31 27.55 -1.29
C PHE A 843 -28.09 28.15 -0.56
N LEU A 844 -27.55 29.27 -1.04
CA LEU A 844 -26.43 29.96 -0.40
C LEU A 844 -26.75 30.42 1.03
N LYS A 845 -28.00 30.82 1.28
CA LYS A 845 -28.47 31.18 2.62
C LYS A 845 -28.46 29.95 3.54
N ASP A 846 -28.95 28.81 3.07
CA ASP A 846 -28.88 27.55 3.82
C ASP A 846 -27.43 27.10 4.07
N ALA A 847 -26.57 27.14 3.05
CA ALA A 847 -25.15 26.83 3.19
C ALA A 847 -24.47 27.73 4.23
N GLY A 848 -24.78 29.04 4.22
CA GLY A 848 -24.30 29.99 5.23
C GLY A 848 -24.82 29.69 6.64
N MET A 849 -26.09 29.29 6.79
CA MET A 849 -26.66 28.84 8.06
C MET A 849 -25.93 27.62 8.64
N ARG A 850 -25.61 26.65 7.77
CA ARG A 850 -24.85 25.45 8.13
C ARG A 850 -23.40 25.76 8.48
N ALA A 851 -22.73 26.62 7.70
CA ALA A 851 -21.37 27.05 7.95
C ALA A 851 -21.18 27.77 9.30
N LEU A 852 -22.23 28.42 9.82
CA LEU A 852 -22.20 29.16 11.09
C LEU A 852 -22.59 28.34 12.33
N ILE A 853 -22.89 27.04 12.21
CA ILE A 853 -23.34 26.18 13.34
C ILE A 853 -22.36 26.22 14.53
N ASN A 854 -21.05 26.06 14.25
CA ASN A 854 -19.99 25.99 15.27
C ASN A 854 -18.98 27.15 15.11
N HIS A 855 -19.47 28.37 14.89
CA HIS A 855 -18.60 29.51 14.63
C HIS A 855 -17.86 29.99 15.91
N HIS A 856 -16.51 29.92 15.88
CA HIS A 856 -15.62 30.19 17.02
C HIS A 856 -15.91 29.33 18.28
N GLY A 857 -16.32 28.07 18.10
CA GLY A 857 -16.56 27.15 19.22
C GLY A 857 -17.75 27.50 20.12
N LYS A 858 -18.59 28.46 19.72
CA LYS A 858 -19.81 28.87 20.43
C LYS A 858 -21.04 28.48 19.58
N ALA A 859 -22.02 27.80 20.19
CA ALA A 859 -23.30 27.55 19.56
C ALA A 859 -24.07 28.88 19.37
N ARG A 860 -24.49 29.19 18.15
CA ARG A 860 -25.19 30.45 17.81
C ARG A 860 -26.68 30.19 17.55
N THR A 861 -27.53 31.14 17.95
CA THR A 861 -28.98 31.04 17.73
C THR A 861 -29.34 31.09 16.25
N ASP A 862 -30.50 30.51 15.89
CA ASP A 862 -31.00 30.47 14.51
C ASP A 862 -31.21 31.87 13.94
N GLU A 863 -31.73 32.81 14.75
CA GLU A 863 -31.90 34.21 14.32
C GLU A 863 -30.57 34.87 13.99
N TRP A 864 -29.55 34.69 14.85
CA TRP A 864 -28.22 35.26 14.64
C TRP A 864 -27.59 34.77 13.34
N ARG A 865 -27.74 33.47 13.06
CA ARG A 865 -27.25 32.84 11.83
C ARG A 865 -28.05 33.32 10.61
N ALA A 866 -29.37 33.45 10.72
CA ALA A 866 -30.23 33.84 9.60
C ALA A 866 -29.93 35.27 9.10
N GLU A 867 -29.62 36.19 10.02
CA GLU A 867 -29.20 37.56 9.71
C GLU A 867 -27.83 37.64 9.01
N ARG A 868 -26.98 36.63 9.19
CA ARG A 868 -25.57 36.61 8.75
C ARG A 868 -25.30 35.56 7.68
N ALA A 869 -26.29 34.79 7.27
CA ALA A 869 -26.16 33.69 6.34
C ALA A 869 -25.65 34.14 4.94
N LEU A 870 -25.90 35.38 4.56
CA LEU A 870 -25.42 35.97 3.30
C LEU A 870 -24.31 37.02 3.51
N GLY A 871 -23.61 36.96 4.64
CA GLY A 871 -22.65 37.98 5.08
C GLY A 871 -23.26 38.93 6.10
N TYR A 872 -22.40 39.54 6.92
CA TYR A 872 -22.84 40.45 7.99
C TYR A 872 -23.56 41.67 7.40
N GLY A 873 -24.73 42.00 7.94
CA GLY A 873 -25.59 43.07 7.40
C GLY A 873 -26.35 42.69 6.13
N GLY A 874 -26.24 41.46 5.65
CA GLY A 874 -27.00 40.96 4.49
C GLY A 874 -26.54 41.50 3.13
N HIS A 875 -25.36 42.15 3.07
CA HIS A 875 -24.86 42.79 1.85
C HIS A 875 -24.40 41.81 0.76
N ALA A 876 -24.05 40.57 1.13
CA ALA A 876 -23.57 39.54 0.20
C ALA A 876 -22.46 40.03 -0.74
N LEU A 877 -21.45 40.72 -0.17
CA LEU A 877 -20.33 41.22 -0.94
C LEU A 877 -19.48 40.04 -1.48
N LEU A 878 -18.92 40.20 -2.66
CA LEU A 878 -18.05 39.23 -3.32
C LEU A 878 -16.65 39.81 -3.45
N PHE A 879 -15.93 39.84 -2.33
CA PHE A 879 -14.55 40.29 -2.31
C PHE A 879 -13.73 39.59 -1.23
N THR A 880 -12.41 39.57 -1.40
CA THR A 880 -11.46 38.94 -0.49
C THR A 880 -10.20 39.80 -0.41
N SER A 881 -9.47 39.76 0.71
CA SER A 881 -8.15 40.38 0.81
C SER A 881 -7.05 39.32 0.81
N MET A 882 -5.78 39.71 0.61
CA MET A 882 -4.68 38.73 0.46
C MET A 882 -4.50 37.84 1.69
N PHE A 883 -4.85 38.33 2.88
CA PHE A 883 -4.58 37.66 4.16
C PHE A 883 -5.82 37.50 5.04
N ASN A 884 -6.99 37.95 4.57
CA ASN A 884 -8.23 37.91 5.33
C ASN A 884 -9.45 37.91 4.41
N THR A 885 -10.60 37.50 4.96
CA THR A 885 -11.89 37.62 4.28
C THR A 885 -12.84 38.39 5.19
N PRO A 886 -13.25 39.63 4.84
CA PRO A 886 -14.15 40.43 5.67
C PRO A 886 -15.49 39.76 5.89
N THR A 887 -16.11 39.94 7.07
CA THR A 887 -17.34 39.22 7.46
C THR A 887 -18.59 39.62 6.67
N THR A 888 -18.54 40.77 6.00
CA THR A 888 -19.57 41.26 5.06
C THR A 888 -19.55 40.51 3.73
N THR A 889 -18.45 39.80 3.43
CA THR A 889 -18.36 38.86 2.31
C THR A 889 -19.38 37.74 2.50
N LEU A 890 -19.90 37.20 1.39
CA LEU A 890 -20.80 36.06 1.38
C LEU A 890 -20.26 34.91 2.28
N THR A 891 -21.04 34.57 3.31
CA THR A 891 -20.64 33.63 4.37
C THR A 891 -20.20 32.27 3.85
N ALA A 892 -20.88 31.73 2.84
CA ALA A 892 -20.52 30.44 2.22
C ALA A 892 -19.10 30.41 1.63
N LEU A 893 -18.49 31.56 1.33
CA LEU A 893 -17.12 31.62 0.80
C LEU A 893 -16.04 31.50 1.88
N TRP A 894 -16.32 31.85 3.14
CA TRP A 894 -15.28 32.01 4.16
C TRP A 894 -15.56 31.32 5.49
N ALA A 895 -16.82 31.06 5.82
CA ALA A 895 -17.19 30.41 7.06
C ALA A 895 -17.15 28.88 6.92
N GLY A 896 -16.54 28.24 7.92
CA GLY A 896 -16.46 26.79 8.07
C GLY A 896 -15.56 26.43 9.27
N SER A 897 -15.58 25.17 9.68
CA SER A 897 -14.65 24.58 10.65
C SER A 897 -14.13 23.24 10.12
N ASP A 898 -13.04 22.72 10.69
CA ASP A 898 -12.51 21.39 10.34
C ASP A 898 -13.55 20.27 10.55
N SER A 899 -14.55 20.53 11.39
CA SER A 899 -15.68 19.65 11.70
C SER A 899 -16.99 20.02 10.98
N ALA A 900 -17.00 21.03 10.10
CA ALA A 900 -18.21 21.48 9.42
C ALA A 900 -18.44 20.71 8.11
N VAL A 901 -19.71 20.38 7.85
CA VAL A 901 -20.19 19.79 6.59
C VAL A 901 -19.89 20.68 5.37
N TRP A 902 -19.70 21.99 5.58
CA TRP A 902 -19.41 22.98 4.54
C TRP A 902 -17.96 23.48 4.61
N GLN A 903 -17.24 23.34 3.50
CA GLN A 903 -15.82 23.71 3.36
C GLN A 903 -15.69 25.02 2.56
N PRO A 904 -15.20 26.12 3.16
CA PRO A 904 -15.05 27.40 2.48
C PRO A 904 -13.82 27.44 1.57
N ILE A 905 -13.91 28.24 0.51
CA ILE A 905 -12.79 28.46 -0.42
C ILE A 905 -11.79 29.51 0.11
N PHE A 906 -12.25 30.50 0.91
CA PHE A 906 -11.45 31.58 1.49
C PHE A 906 -11.57 31.64 3.02
N PRO A 907 -11.07 30.61 3.75
CA PRO A 907 -11.24 30.50 5.19
C PRO A 907 -10.64 31.70 5.94
N ARG A 908 -11.42 32.30 6.84
CA ARG A 908 -10.97 33.46 7.63
C ARG A 908 -9.95 33.04 8.70
N ARG A 909 -8.96 33.90 8.96
CA ARG A 909 -7.95 33.70 10.01
C ARG A 909 -8.58 33.77 11.41
N ASN A 910 -8.28 32.80 12.28
CA ASN A 910 -8.70 32.85 13.67
C ASN A 910 -7.85 33.89 14.43
N LYS A 911 -8.49 34.74 15.24
CA LYS A 911 -7.84 35.85 15.95
C LYS A 911 -7.40 35.49 17.38
N ASN A 912 -7.71 34.27 17.84
CA ASN A 912 -7.33 33.76 19.17
C ASN A 912 -5.83 33.41 19.20
#